data_AF-A0ABD0KAN4-F1
#
_entry.id   AF-A0ABD0KAN4-F1
#
_cell.length_a   1.000
_cell.length_b   1.000
_cell.length_c   1.000
_cell.angle_alpha   90.00
_cell.angle_beta   90.00
_cell.angle_gamma   90.00
#
_symmetry.space_group_name_H-M   'P 1'
#
loop_
_entity.id
_entity.type
_entity.pdbx_description
1 polymer ?
#
loop_
_entity_poly.entity_id
_entity_poly.type
_entity_poly.pdbx_seq_one_letter_code
_entity_poly.pdbx_strand_id
1 'polypeptide(L)'
;MGLLLICSIASVFLAPGIFFVANAQECAPAEEVFCALPEVADAASTGAISLKAFNLVQGYDEVCKGSSSGEYRTADGTCNNIFNLGAANRPPRRLLPNAYDDHVNAPRSLDSEGFPLPAATNVSRTVHPDEIAFQGFTVMLMQWGQFMDHDLTGFPISSEVDRTIRCCGENGEALPFRPDQECLPILLTPEDQNSRFNGACMEFARSVAARDATGKKTIPREQVNSVTSFIDASTVYGSSQELQNELREYTPFGPGFLLRTSFNDLLPATEEENCIHRPFEFCFLAGKIPGFLKQKLTVRVSLIPSSRAFLTGDSRVNEQPGLIVMHTLWVRIHNQIARELRLLRPNDTPEGIFQVTRKIVAAIIQHITYDEWLPLIIGRARARDFGLLPGVNPVVRSSYTPSVDPRITNVFSTVAMRFGHSLIPQFLNISGNAIPLRQLFNRPDVVFDNFNNVLLSLVRPLRTNGAMKLDRHFTEEVTGHLFEPDDQVDGAPSRGLDLVALNIQRGRDHGIPPYNHIRKFCGLDALQSFDDLPADVADVMRQVYRSVDDIDAFSGIMSEPRTTGLVGESLACLLGNQFHALKFGDRFYYETERMPEGFTNDQLTAIRSITLARVCCQVKGVLQVQEKGFLVPGPKCSTWSRPCFQEPPGEVLQTPGKLSGSDALARTTFGPECGPVPDIRFCILKKLSCDAGDVLVLNGGLSSCRKLVWRGGQP
;
A
#
# COMPACT_ATOMS: atom_id res chain seq x y z
N MET A 1 24.56 38.30 53.94
CA MET A 1 23.18 38.82 54.12
C MET A 1 22.31 37.94 53.25
N GLY A 2 21.76 36.82 53.71
CA GLY A 2 21.06 36.57 54.97
C GLY A 2 19.66 36.12 54.55
N LEU A 3 19.46 34.82 54.33
CA LEU A 3 18.67 33.89 55.19
C LEU A 3 17.42 33.49 54.37
N LEU A 4 16.98 32.24 54.20
CA LEU A 4 17.21 30.91 54.81
C LEU A 4 16.76 29.87 53.75
N LEU A 5 17.48 28.77 53.48
CA LEU A 5 17.49 27.47 54.21
C LEU A 5 16.12 26.73 54.08
N ILE A 6 15.97 25.44 53.72
CA ILE A 6 16.68 24.17 54.07
C ILE A 6 16.33 23.13 52.94
N CYS A 7 17.25 22.46 52.25
CA CYS A 7 17.88 21.13 52.55
C CYS A 7 16.87 19.98 52.80
N SER A 8 17.07 18.69 52.53
CA SER A 8 18.04 17.84 51.83
C SER A 8 17.79 16.41 52.32
N ILE A 9 18.07 15.40 51.48
CA ILE A 9 18.57 14.04 51.82
C ILE A 9 17.64 13.07 52.58
N ALA A 10 17.44 11.85 52.06
CA ALA A 10 17.99 10.62 52.67
C ALA A 10 17.63 9.35 51.89
N SER A 11 18.63 8.48 51.80
CA SER A 11 18.66 7.19 51.15
C SER A 11 18.61 6.05 52.20
N VAL A 12 18.21 4.86 51.73
CA VAL A 12 18.60 3.49 52.17
C VAL A 12 17.93 2.80 53.39
N PHE A 13 17.53 1.55 53.12
CA PHE A 13 17.64 0.28 53.90
C PHE A 13 16.37 -0.43 54.47
N LEU A 14 16.18 -1.66 53.95
CA LEU A 14 15.80 -2.96 54.57
C LEU A 14 14.39 -3.23 55.14
N ALA A 15 13.62 -4.05 54.39
CA ALA A 15 12.95 -5.35 54.70
C ALA A 15 12.71 -5.81 56.18
N PRO A 16 11.88 -6.87 56.47
CA PRO A 16 10.69 -7.42 55.79
C PRO A 16 9.52 -7.83 56.75
N GLY A 17 8.33 -8.08 56.19
CA GLY A 17 7.42 -9.19 56.55
C GLY A 17 6.42 -9.01 57.71
N ILE A 18 5.14 -9.34 57.44
CA ILE A 18 4.28 -10.26 58.22
C ILE A 18 2.99 -10.52 57.41
N PHE A 19 2.65 -11.81 57.29
CA PHE A 19 1.43 -12.37 56.70
C PHE A 19 0.21 -12.20 57.62
N PHE A 20 -0.97 -12.00 57.04
CA PHE A 20 -2.22 -12.56 57.58
C PHE A 20 -3.12 -13.06 56.44
N VAL A 21 -3.61 -14.28 56.60
CA VAL A 21 -4.59 -14.98 55.75
C VAL A 21 -5.95 -14.88 56.44
N ALA A 22 -7.00 -14.51 55.70
CA ALA A 22 -8.38 -14.92 55.98
C ALA A 22 -9.23 -14.90 54.71
N ASN A 23 -9.85 -16.03 54.40
CA ASN A 23 -10.86 -16.27 53.37
C ASN A 23 -12.26 -15.90 53.91
N ALA A 24 -13.12 -15.30 53.09
CA ALA A 24 -14.45 -15.83 52.71
C ALA A 24 -15.27 -14.84 51.86
N GLN A 25 -15.68 -15.33 50.68
CA GLN A 25 -16.86 -15.05 49.84
C GLN A 25 -17.76 -13.83 50.11
N GLU A 26 -17.97 -13.01 49.07
CA GLU A 26 -19.30 -12.65 48.53
C GLU A 26 -19.18 -12.05 47.10
N CYS A 27 -20.23 -12.23 46.29
CA CYS A 27 -20.26 -11.99 44.83
C CYS A 27 -20.80 -10.60 44.42
N ALA A 28 -20.16 -10.02 43.39
CA ALA A 28 -20.62 -9.07 42.35
C ALA A 28 -20.84 -7.56 42.70
N PRO A 29 -20.79 -6.62 41.72
CA PRO A 29 -20.43 -6.72 40.29
C PRO A 29 -19.21 -5.86 39.86
N ALA A 30 -18.74 -6.10 38.64
CA ALA A 30 -17.58 -5.49 38.01
C ALA A 30 -17.82 -4.02 37.61
N GLU A 31 -16.97 -3.13 38.14
CA GLU A 31 -16.67 -1.83 37.54
C GLU A 31 -15.29 -1.87 36.89
N GLU A 32 -15.22 -1.18 35.75
CA GLU A 32 -14.12 -1.11 34.80
C GLU A 32 -12.83 -0.57 35.45
N VAL A 33 -11.77 -1.40 35.48
CA VAL A 33 -10.41 -0.93 35.74
C VAL A 33 -9.70 -0.84 34.40
N PHE A 34 -9.82 0.31 33.75
CA PHE A 34 -8.89 0.75 32.72
C PHE A 34 -7.55 1.07 33.40
N CYS A 35 -6.52 0.26 33.12
CA CYS A 35 -5.15 0.63 33.39
C CYS A 35 -4.78 1.83 32.51
N ALA A 36 -4.76 3.02 33.12
CA ALA A 36 -4.26 4.24 32.53
C ALA A 36 -2.76 4.09 32.18
N LEU A 37 -2.42 4.38 30.93
CA LEU A 37 -1.05 4.67 30.50
C LEU A 37 -0.62 6.02 31.12
N PRO A 38 0.65 6.21 31.50
CA PRO A 38 1.08 7.40 32.23
C PRO A 38 0.97 8.66 31.36
N GLU A 39 0.37 9.70 31.93
CA GLU A 39 0.35 11.06 31.41
C GLU A 39 1.78 11.56 31.18
N VAL A 40 2.10 11.89 29.92
CA VAL A 40 3.28 12.68 29.57
C VAL A 40 2.96 14.14 29.89
N ALA A 41 3.24 14.54 31.12
CA ALA A 41 3.22 15.94 31.53
C ALA A 41 4.57 16.61 31.21
N ASP A 42 4.44 17.69 30.42
CA ASP A 42 5.31 18.86 30.39
C ASP A 42 6.70 18.77 29.73
N ALA A 43 6.69 19.01 28.41
CA ALA A 43 7.83 19.56 27.67
C ALA A 43 7.41 20.88 26.99
N ALA A 44 6.86 21.82 27.77
CA ALA A 44 6.62 23.20 27.34
C ALA A 44 7.86 24.08 27.57
N SER A 45 8.97 23.82 26.86
CA SER A 45 10.08 24.80 26.81
C SER A 45 10.99 24.65 25.60
N THR A 46 10.43 24.64 24.39
CA THR A 46 11.17 25.00 23.15
C THR A 46 10.22 25.68 22.16
N GLY A 47 10.37 27.00 22.02
CA GLY A 47 9.95 27.81 20.86
C GLY A 47 8.69 27.40 20.10
N ALA A 48 7.53 27.39 20.76
CA ALA A 48 6.26 27.31 20.07
C ALA A 48 6.05 28.58 19.23
N ILE A 49 6.24 28.47 17.92
CA ILE A 49 5.58 29.38 16.98
C ILE A 49 4.09 29.13 17.16
N SER A 50 3.43 30.06 17.86
CA SER A 50 1.97 30.12 17.95
C SER A 50 1.42 30.09 16.53
N LEU A 51 0.91 28.93 16.12
CA LEU A 51 -0.07 28.80 15.04
C LEU A 51 -1.28 29.60 15.50
N LYS A 52 -1.25 30.91 15.27
CA LYS A 52 -2.47 31.71 15.28
C LYS A 52 -3.40 30.99 14.30
N ALA A 53 -4.49 30.48 14.84
CA ALA A 53 -5.66 30.02 14.13
C ALA A 53 -6.22 31.18 13.30
N PHE A 54 -5.56 31.49 12.18
CA PHE A 54 -6.01 32.45 11.19
C PHE A 54 -6.78 31.66 10.13
N ASN A 55 -8.11 31.78 10.17
CA ASN A 55 -9.01 31.67 9.02
C ASN A 55 -8.99 30.40 8.13
N LEU A 56 -8.55 29.23 8.62
CA LEU A 56 -8.66 27.97 7.85
C LEU A 56 -10.02 27.26 7.99
N VAL A 57 -10.81 27.56 9.02
CA VAL A 57 -12.15 26.98 9.22
C VAL A 57 -13.18 27.56 8.23
N GLN A 58 -13.01 28.81 7.77
CA GLN A 58 -13.94 29.43 6.81
C GLN A 58 -13.84 28.83 5.39
N GLY A 59 -12.69 28.25 5.01
CA GLY A 59 -12.49 27.65 3.67
C GLY A 59 -12.98 26.21 3.51
N TYR A 60 -13.08 25.44 4.61
CA TYR A 60 -13.65 24.08 4.57
C TYR A 60 -15.11 24.11 4.12
N ASP A 61 -15.84 25.11 4.63
CA ASP A 61 -17.26 25.28 4.41
C ASP A 61 -17.59 25.73 2.98
N GLU A 62 -16.75 26.50 2.28
CA GLU A 62 -17.06 26.91 0.89
C GLU A 62 -16.73 25.83 -0.15
N VAL A 63 -15.63 25.08 0.03
CA VAL A 63 -15.18 24.04 -0.93
C VAL A 63 -16.02 22.78 -0.82
N CYS A 64 -16.41 22.39 0.40
CA CYS A 64 -17.15 21.14 0.62
C CYS A 64 -18.68 21.31 0.56
N LYS A 65 -19.22 22.54 0.46
CA LYS A 65 -20.66 22.80 0.29
C LYS A 65 -21.20 22.54 -1.13
N GLY A 66 -20.32 22.43 -2.14
CA GLY A 66 -20.68 22.19 -3.54
C GLY A 66 -20.59 20.73 -4.01
N SER A 67 -20.00 19.84 -3.21
CA SER A 67 -19.99 18.39 -3.50
C SER A 67 -21.38 17.85 -3.21
N SER A 68 -22.13 17.53 -4.26
CA SER A 68 -23.43 16.87 -4.16
C SER A 68 -23.29 15.58 -3.33
N SER A 69 -23.80 15.65 -2.09
CA SER A 69 -23.82 14.62 -1.05
C SER A 69 -22.44 14.19 -0.52
N GLY A 70 -22.12 14.51 0.73
CA GLY A 70 -20.95 14.01 1.46
C GLY A 70 -20.95 12.48 1.72
N GLU A 71 -21.69 11.72 0.90
CA GLU A 71 -21.92 10.28 0.94
C GLU A 71 -20.77 9.47 0.33
N TYR A 72 -20.06 10.02 -0.66
CA TYR A 72 -18.95 9.37 -1.35
C TYR A 72 -17.66 10.17 -1.25
N ARG A 73 -16.52 9.49 -1.37
CA ARG A 73 -15.19 10.11 -1.41
C ARG A 73 -15.03 10.93 -2.69
N THR A 74 -14.36 12.08 -2.62
CA THR A 74 -13.87 12.74 -3.84
C THR A 74 -12.77 11.91 -4.51
N ALA A 75 -12.46 12.19 -5.77
CA ALA A 75 -11.39 11.50 -6.50
C ALA A 75 -9.99 11.84 -5.95
N ASP A 76 -9.81 13.04 -5.41
CA ASP A 76 -8.52 13.56 -4.91
C ASP A 76 -8.36 13.48 -3.39
N GLY A 77 -9.33 12.91 -2.68
CA GLY A 77 -9.32 12.76 -1.21
C GLY A 77 -9.66 14.03 -0.43
N THR A 78 -9.97 15.15 -1.09
CA THR A 78 -10.50 16.35 -0.41
C THR A 78 -11.83 16.06 0.30
N CYS A 79 -12.16 16.88 1.29
CA CYS A 79 -13.36 16.77 2.14
C CYS A 79 -13.49 15.46 2.94
N ASN A 80 -12.50 14.55 2.92
CA ASN A 80 -12.47 13.42 3.84
C ASN A 80 -12.22 13.90 5.27
N ASN A 81 -11.06 14.53 5.50
CA ASN A 81 -10.72 15.20 6.75
C ASN A 81 -11.15 16.67 6.73
N ILE A 82 -11.51 17.23 7.90
CA ILE A 82 -11.99 18.62 8.04
C ILE A 82 -10.95 19.69 7.65
N PHE A 83 -9.68 19.31 7.54
CA PHE A 83 -8.60 20.19 7.11
C PHE A 83 -8.06 19.80 5.72
N ASN A 84 -8.76 18.93 4.97
CA ASN A 84 -8.30 18.34 3.70
C ASN A 84 -6.95 17.61 3.82
N LEU A 85 -6.62 17.13 5.01
CA LEU A 85 -5.45 16.29 5.24
C LEU A 85 -5.67 14.93 4.58
N GLY A 86 -4.67 14.46 3.84
CA GLY A 86 -4.74 13.20 3.09
C GLY A 86 -5.12 13.37 1.61
N ALA A 87 -5.47 14.59 1.17
CA ALA A 87 -5.71 14.87 -0.25
C ALA A 87 -4.42 14.73 -1.10
N ALA A 88 -4.59 14.35 -2.36
CA ALA A 88 -3.52 14.22 -3.34
C ALA A 88 -2.82 15.56 -3.65
N ASN A 89 -1.61 15.48 -4.17
CA ASN A 89 -0.74 16.62 -4.53
C ASN A 89 -0.46 17.57 -3.34
N ARG A 90 -0.27 16.99 -2.15
CA ARG A 90 0.06 17.72 -0.92
C ARG A 90 1.36 17.18 -0.29
N PRO A 91 2.04 17.98 0.54
CA PRO A 91 3.19 17.49 1.29
C PRO A 91 2.82 16.34 2.23
N PRO A 92 3.66 15.29 2.33
CA PRO A 92 3.50 14.28 3.37
C PRO A 92 3.71 14.92 4.76
N ARG A 93 3.24 14.24 5.80
CA ARG A 93 3.53 14.62 7.19
C ARG A 93 4.97 14.21 7.55
N ARG A 94 5.63 14.94 8.44
CA ARG A 94 6.86 14.46 9.09
C ARG A 94 6.58 13.97 10.52
N LEU A 95 7.12 12.80 10.86
CA LEU A 95 7.16 12.31 12.25
C LEU A 95 8.36 12.88 13.02
N LEU A 96 9.46 13.11 12.30
CA LEU A 96 10.71 13.63 12.81
C LEU A 96 11.15 14.82 11.96
N PRO A 97 11.86 15.82 12.53
CA PRO A 97 12.47 16.90 11.75
C PRO A 97 13.33 16.37 10.59
N ASN A 98 13.45 17.16 9.52
CA ASN A 98 14.34 16.79 8.41
C ASN A 98 15.82 16.83 8.87
N ALA A 99 16.63 16.00 8.23
CA ALA A 99 18.07 15.92 8.45
C ALA A 99 18.85 16.37 7.19
N TYR A 100 18.42 17.47 6.56
CA TYR A 100 19.22 18.12 5.52
C TYR A 100 20.48 18.75 6.12
N ASP A 101 21.61 18.66 5.42
CA ASP A 101 22.91 19.15 5.90
C ASP A 101 22.90 20.67 6.14
N ASP A 102 22.12 21.42 5.36
CA ASP A 102 21.91 22.86 5.50
C ASP A 102 20.60 23.21 6.23
N HIS A 103 19.90 22.21 6.78
CA HIS A 103 18.56 22.31 7.36
C HIS A 103 17.48 22.87 6.42
N VAL A 104 17.75 22.96 5.11
CA VAL A 104 16.91 23.62 4.12
C VAL A 104 16.60 22.69 2.96
N ASN A 105 17.60 22.22 2.22
CA ASN A 105 17.41 21.49 0.96
C ASN A 105 18.59 20.59 0.57
N ALA A 106 19.79 20.78 1.12
CA ALA A 106 20.97 20.00 0.83
C ALA A 106 20.80 18.57 1.37
N PRO A 107 20.72 17.53 0.51
CA PRO A 107 20.57 16.15 0.93
C PRO A 107 21.62 15.75 1.96
N ARG A 108 21.27 14.80 2.85
CA ARG A 108 22.21 14.29 3.85
C ARG A 108 23.42 13.67 3.15
N SER A 109 24.60 14.26 3.32
CA SER A 109 25.84 13.82 2.68
C SER A 109 27.00 13.64 3.66
N LEU A 110 26.89 14.23 4.85
CA LEU A 110 27.88 14.13 5.92
C LEU A 110 27.36 13.27 7.07
N ASP A 111 28.32 12.66 7.77
CA ASP A 111 28.08 11.93 9.01
C ASP A 111 28.19 12.84 10.24
N SER A 112 27.98 12.26 11.41
CA SER A 112 27.97 12.94 12.70
C SER A 112 29.30 13.64 13.06
N GLU A 113 30.40 13.26 12.42
CA GLU A 113 31.73 13.85 12.58
C GLU A 113 32.07 14.84 11.43
N GLY A 114 31.17 15.04 10.48
CA GLY A 114 31.33 15.96 9.35
C GLY A 114 32.10 15.38 8.16
N PHE A 115 32.30 14.07 8.11
CA PHE A 115 32.94 13.40 6.98
C PHE A 115 31.88 12.85 5.99
N PRO A 116 32.23 12.59 4.73
CA PRO A 116 31.28 12.03 3.76
C PRO A 116 30.70 10.68 4.20
N LEU A 117 29.38 10.54 4.10
CA LEU A 117 28.68 9.26 4.27
C LEU A 117 29.14 8.23 3.23
N PRO A 118 29.04 6.92 3.53
CA PRO A 118 29.36 5.88 2.56
C PRO A 118 28.48 5.99 1.32
N ALA A 119 29.04 5.65 0.15
CA ALA A 119 28.29 5.55 -1.08
C ALA A 119 27.12 4.56 -0.92
N ALA A 120 25.95 4.91 -1.45
CA ALA A 120 24.75 4.07 -1.30
C ALA A 120 24.92 2.68 -1.92
N THR A 121 25.70 2.55 -3.00
CA THR A 121 26.04 1.25 -3.61
C THR A 121 26.93 0.40 -2.73
N ASN A 122 27.85 1.01 -1.98
CA ASN A 122 28.70 0.30 -1.03
C ASN A 122 27.88 -0.26 0.13
N VAL A 123 26.94 0.53 0.66
CA VAL A 123 26.02 0.06 1.71
C VAL A 123 25.14 -1.08 1.17
N SER A 124 24.56 -0.91 -0.02
CA SER A 124 23.79 -1.96 -0.70
C SER A 124 24.58 -3.26 -0.82
N ARG A 125 25.80 -3.20 -1.37
CA ARG A 125 26.64 -4.38 -1.58
C ARG A 125 27.04 -5.09 -0.29
N THR A 126 27.46 -4.34 0.72
CA THR A 126 28.06 -4.90 1.93
C THR A 126 27.03 -5.31 2.97
N VAL A 127 25.99 -4.50 3.17
CA VAL A 127 24.95 -4.76 4.18
C VAL A 127 23.81 -5.60 3.62
N HIS A 128 23.55 -5.49 2.32
CA HIS A 128 22.37 -6.07 1.66
C HIS A 128 22.72 -7.02 0.49
N PRO A 129 23.63 -8.01 0.68
CA PRO A 129 23.98 -8.93 -0.39
C PRO A 129 22.80 -9.85 -0.77
N ASP A 130 22.92 -10.54 -1.90
CA ASP A 130 21.95 -11.56 -2.29
C ASP A 130 22.14 -12.83 -1.45
N GLU A 131 21.07 -13.21 -0.75
CA GLU A 131 20.95 -14.49 -0.06
C GLU A 131 19.57 -15.09 -0.35
N ILE A 132 19.55 -16.23 -1.04
CA ILE A 132 18.32 -16.89 -1.41
C ILE A 132 17.75 -17.65 -0.21
N ALA A 133 16.75 -17.04 0.43
CA ALA A 133 15.97 -17.67 1.48
C ALA A 133 14.47 -17.44 1.26
N PHE A 134 13.64 -18.39 1.69
CA PHE A 134 12.17 -18.33 1.59
C PHE A 134 11.53 -18.53 2.96
N GLN A 135 10.33 -17.96 3.17
CA GLN A 135 9.68 -17.95 4.48
C GLN A 135 8.22 -18.45 4.51
N GLY A 136 7.78 -19.24 3.53
CA GLY A 136 6.44 -19.85 3.54
C GLY A 136 5.30 -18.90 3.16
N PHE A 137 5.58 -17.88 2.35
CA PHE A 137 4.58 -16.94 1.82
C PHE A 137 4.55 -16.97 0.30
N THR A 138 3.38 -16.74 -0.27
CA THR A 138 3.22 -16.63 -1.72
C THR A 138 3.79 -15.29 -2.18
N VAL A 139 4.15 -15.18 -3.47
CA VAL A 139 4.59 -13.91 -4.06
C VAL A 139 3.50 -12.84 -3.93
N MET A 140 2.23 -13.24 -3.81
CA MET A 140 1.11 -12.34 -3.54
C MET A 140 1.27 -11.50 -2.26
N LEU A 141 2.00 -11.96 -1.23
CA LEU A 141 2.29 -11.12 -0.06
C LEU A 141 3.09 -9.87 -0.45
N MET A 142 4.13 -10.05 -1.27
CA MET A 142 4.94 -8.97 -1.83
C MET A 142 4.10 -8.10 -2.76
N GLN A 143 3.39 -8.74 -3.69
CA GLN A 143 2.62 -8.05 -4.71
C GLN A 143 1.51 -7.16 -4.13
N TRP A 144 0.82 -7.64 -3.09
CA TRP A 144 -0.17 -6.84 -2.36
C TRP A 144 0.48 -5.65 -1.66
N GLY A 145 1.66 -5.85 -1.06
CA GLY A 145 2.43 -4.75 -0.46
C GLY A 145 2.75 -3.63 -1.47
N GLN A 146 3.21 -4.00 -2.68
CA GLN A 146 3.46 -3.04 -3.76
C GLN A 146 2.17 -2.35 -4.22
N PHE A 147 1.10 -3.11 -4.44
CA PHE A 147 -0.20 -2.56 -4.86
C PHE A 147 -0.76 -1.57 -3.81
N MET A 148 -0.60 -1.89 -2.52
CA MET A 148 -1.00 -0.99 -1.43
C MET A 148 -0.09 0.23 -1.30
N ASP A 149 1.23 0.09 -1.47
CA ASP A 149 2.12 1.26 -1.51
C ASP A 149 1.69 2.23 -2.62
N HIS A 150 1.29 1.72 -3.79
CA HIS A 150 0.87 2.58 -4.89
C HIS A 150 -0.48 3.29 -4.65
N ASP A 151 -1.33 2.76 -3.77
CA ASP A 151 -2.58 3.41 -3.35
C ASP A 151 -2.33 4.53 -2.34
N LEU A 152 -1.22 4.47 -1.63
CA LEU A 152 -0.91 5.37 -0.52
C LEU A 152 0.14 6.42 -0.89
N THR A 153 1.10 6.05 -1.74
CA THR A 153 2.32 6.81 -1.94
C THR A 153 2.63 6.99 -3.42
N GLY A 154 2.92 8.23 -3.80
CA GLY A 154 3.34 8.63 -5.13
C GLY A 154 4.25 9.83 -5.02
N PHE A 155 5.57 9.60 -4.92
CA PHE A 155 6.56 10.66 -4.87
C PHE A 155 7.15 10.88 -6.26
N PRO A 156 6.57 11.77 -7.09
CA PRO A 156 7.05 11.99 -8.44
C PRO A 156 8.49 12.47 -8.43
N ILE A 157 9.26 12.01 -9.42
CA ILE A 157 10.63 12.46 -9.66
C ILE A 157 10.58 13.76 -10.47
N SER A 158 11.48 14.69 -10.19
CA SER A 158 11.60 15.93 -10.96
C SER A 158 11.95 15.63 -12.42
N SER A 159 11.38 16.39 -13.34
CA SER A 159 11.63 16.27 -14.77
C SER A 159 11.74 17.65 -15.41
N GLU A 160 12.41 17.74 -16.55
CA GLU A 160 12.35 18.93 -17.40
C GLU A 160 11.07 18.90 -18.24
N VAL A 161 10.77 20.02 -18.93
CA VAL A 161 9.68 20.05 -19.91
C VAL A 161 10.03 19.06 -21.02
N ASP A 162 9.25 17.99 -21.14
CA ASP A 162 9.35 16.92 -22.14
C ASP A 162 10.56 15.97 -22.04
N ARG A 163 11.36 16.00 -20.96
CA ARG A 163 12.51 15.07 -20.77
C ARG A 163 12.78 14.70 -19.32
N THR A 164 13.34 13.51 -19.11
CA THR A 164 13.91 13.09 -17.82
C THR A 164 15.20 13.85 -17.54
N ILE A 165 15.44 14.19 -16.28
CA ILE A 165 16.71 14.76 -15.83
C ILE A 165 17.78 13.67 -15.94
N ARG A 166 18.88 13.97 -16.62
CA ARG A 166 20.08 13.10 -16.66
C ARG A 166 21.14 13.62 -15.71
N CYS A 167 21.63 12.71 -14.89
CA CYS A 167 22.64 12.95 -13.88
C CYS A 167 23.97 12.28 -14.17
N CYS A 168 23.97 11.31 -15.05
CA CYS A 168 25.16 10.72 -15.61
C CYS A 168 25.38 11.24 -17.03
N GLY A 169 26.65 11.50 -17.36
CA GLY A 169 27.04 11.82 -18.72
C GLY A 169 26.89 10.60 -19.64
N GLU A 170 27.02 10.82 -20.95
CA GLU A 170 26.80 9.74 -21.94
C GLU A 170 27.79 8.59 -21.82
N ASN A 171 28.99 8.83 -21.25
CA ASN A 171 29.98 7.79 -21.00
C ASN A 171 29.93 7.27 -19.56
N GLY A 172 28.86 7.58 -18.82
CA GLY A 172 28.67 7.17 -17.43
C GLY A 172 29.46 8.00 -16.42
N GLU A 173 30.06 9.12 -16.82
CA GLU A 173 30.73 10.04 -15.89
C GLU A 173 29.72 10.74 -14.97
N ALA A 174 30.07 10.93 -13.70
CA ALA A 174 29.23 11.67 -12.76
C ALA A 174 29.22 13.15 -13.12
N LEU A 175 28.03 13.70 -13.41
CA LEU A 175 27.88 15.15 -13.50
C LEU A 175 27.94 15.77 -12.10
N PRO A 176 28.51 16.98 -11.93
CA PRO A 176 28.53 17.66 -10.64
C PRO A 176 27.12 17.79 -10.06
N PHE A 177 26.98 17.64 -8.75
CA PHE A 177 25.70 17.90 -8.07
C PHE A 177 25.23 19.33 -8.39
N ARG A 178 24.07 19.43 -9.02
CA ARG A 178 23.42 20.70 -9.36
C ARG A 178 22.00 20.71 -8.77
N PRO A 179 21.82 21.23 -7.54
CA PRO A 179 20.52 21.22 -6.86
C PRO A 179 19.46 22.05 -7.59
N ASP A 180 19.87 23.06 -8.36
CA ASP A 180 19.02 23.82 -9.28
C ASP A 180 18.47 22.96 -10.43
N GLN A 181 19.24 21.94 -10.84
CA GLN A 181 18.87 20.95 -11.85
C GLN A 181 18.21 19.70 -11.26
N GLU A 182 17.91 19.68 -9.96
CA GLU A 182 17.28 18.53 -9.26
C GLU A 182 17.99 17.19 -9.48
N CYS A 183 19.29 17.25 -9.74
CA CYS A 183 20.12 16.11 -10.07
C CYS A 183 20.99 15.68 -8.89
N LEU A 184 20.99 14.40 -8.52
CA LEU A 184 21.72 13.85 -7.36
C LEU A 184 22.25 12.42 -7.68
N PRO A 185 23.24 12.28 -8.58
CA PRO A 185 23.70 10.96 -9.02
C PRO A 185 24.21 10.11 -7.85
N ILE A 186 24.02 8.79 -7.94
CA ILE A 186 24.66 7.84 -7.03
C ILE A 186 26.05 7.55 -7.58
N LEU A 187 27.09 7.92 -6.83
CA LEU A 187 28.47 7.67 -7.23
C LEU A 187 28.83 6.19 -7.04
N LEU A 188 29.44 5.58 -8.06
CA LEU A 188 29.88 4.19 -8.04
C LEU A 188 31.30 4.08 -7.48
N THR A 189 31.51 3.16 -6.55
CA THR A 189 32.84 2.87 -6.00
C THR A 189 33.73 2.19 -7.05
N PRO A 190 35.07 2.26 -6.96
CA PRO A 190 35.95 1.52 -7.87
C PRO A 190 35.63 0.03 -7.95
N GLU A 191 35.16 -0.57 -6.85
CA GLU A 191 34.77 -1.97 -6.82
C GLU A 191 33.49 -2.22 -7.63
N ASP A 192 32.49 -1.34 -7.54
CA ASP A 192 31.28 -1.40 -8.34
C ASP A 192 31.58 -1.30 -9.84
N GLN A 193 32.47 -0.36 -10.23
CA GLN A 193 32.86 -0.14 -11.64
C GLN A 193 33.56 -1.36 -12.24
N ASN A 194 34.32 -2.10 -11.42
CA ASN A 194 35.07 -3.26 -11.87
C ASN A 194 34.24 -4.55 -11.93
N SER A 195 33.10 -4.61 -11.23
CA SER A 195 32.42 -5.89 -10.98
C SER A 195 30.92 -5.91 -11.21
N ARG A 196 30.21 -4.78 -11.12
CA ARG A 196 28.74 -4.74 -11.13
C ARG A 196 28.16 -3.82 -12.20
N PHE A 197 28.70 -2.61 -12.34
CA PHE A 197 28.10 -1.57 -13.16
C PHE A 197 29.09 -0.95 -14.14
N ASN A 198 28.58 -0.52 -15.29
CA ASN A 198 29.35 0.27 -16.24
C ASN A 198 29.28 1.77 -15.91
N GLY A 199 30.42 2.48 -15.97
CA GLY A 199 30.49 3.92 -15.70
C GLY A 199 30.82 4.28 -14.26
N ALA A 200 30.79 5.56 -13.92
CA ALA A 200 31.17 6.11 -12.61
C ALA A 200 29.97 6.58 -11.77
N CYS A 201 28.75 6.59 -12.32
CA CYS A 201 27.54 6.91 -11.58
C CYS A 201 26.33 6.11 -12.05
N MET A 202 25.31 6.11 -11.19
CA MET A 202 23.98 5.62 -11.46
C MET A 202 22.98 6.77 -11.41
N GLU A 203 22.04 6.76 -12.37
CA GLU A 203 21.05 7.82 -12.57
C GLU A 203 20.14 7.99 -11.35
N PHE A 204 20.03 9.24 -10.88
CA PHE A 204 19.14 9.58 -9.78
C PHE A 204 18.77 11.06 -9.82
N ALA A 205 17.48 11.33 -10.02
CA ALA A 205 16.89 12.66 -9.89
C ALA A 205 16.09 12.78 -8.59
N ARG A 206 16.10 13.98 -8.02
CA ARG A 206 15.43 14.32 -6.76
C ARG A 206 13.92 14.32 -6.91
N SER A 207 13.21 13.92 -5.85
CA SER A 207 11.74 13.93 -5.84
C SER A 207 11.21 15.35 -5.87
N VAL A 208 10.09 15.60 -6.56
CA VAL A 208 9.52 16.95 -6.72
C VAL A 208 9.33 17.64 -5.37
N ALA A 209 9.86 18.87 -5.27
CA ALA A 209 9.64 19.73 -4.11
C ALA A 209 8.21 20.29 -4.09
N ALA A 210 7.56 20.21 -2.93
CA ALA A 210 6.30 20.87 -2.67
C ALA A 210 6.44 22.39 -2.76
N ARG A 211 5.34 23.02 -3.17
CA ARG A 211 5.24 24.47 -3.33
C ARG A 211 4.26 25.07 -2.34
N ASP A 212 4.56 26.27 -1.85
CA ASP A 212 3.67 27.06 -1.02
C ASP A 212 2.56 27.73 -1.84
N ALA A 213 1.67 28.48 -1.18
CA ALA A 213 0.56 29.18 -1.82
C ALA A 213 1.01 30.25 -2.84
N THR A 214 2.28 30.69 -2.80
CA THR A 214 2.86 31.63 -3.77
C THR A 214 3.52 30.93 -4.97
N GLY A 215 3.52 29.59 -4.97
CA GLY A 215 4.16 28.77 -6.00
C GLY A 215 5.67 28.57 -5.80
N LYS A 216 6.25 29.06 -4.70
CA LYS A 216 7.67 28.88 -4.38
C LYS A 216 7.90 27.53 -3.72
N LYS A 217 9.08 26.93 -3.92
CA LYS A 217 9.47 25.70 -3.20
C LYS A 217 9.42 25.97 -1.70
N THR A 218 8.87 25.01 -0.96
CA THR A 218 8.82 25.04 0.50
C THR A 218 10.22 25.07 1.11
N ILE A 219 10.37 25.78 2.24
CA ILE A 219 11.60 25.86 3.02
C ILE A 219 11.24 25.55 4.49
N PRO A 220 11.83 24.48 5.09
CA PRO A 220 12.69 23.48 4.45
C PRO A 220 11.96 22.70 3.34
N ARG A 221 12.72 22.03 2.48
CA ARG A 221 12.18 21.24 1.36
C ARG A 221 11.26 20.14 1.89
N GLU A 222 10.03 20.15 1.43
CA GLU A 222 9.13 19.01 1.52
C GLU A 222 8.88 18.41 0.14
N GLN A 223 8.60 17.10 0.09
CA GLN A 223 8.21 16.43 -1.15
C GLN A 223 6.69 16.50 -1.36
N VAL A 224 6.20 16.02 -2.49
CA VAL A 224 4.77 15.94 -2.80
C VAL A 224 4.34 14.48 -2.81
N ASN A 225 3.24 14.14 -2.12
CA ASN A 225 2.49 12.92 -2.41
C ASN A 225 1.45 13.22 -3.49
N SER A 226 1.60 12.64 -4.68
CA SER A 226 0.71 12.89 -5.83
C SER A 226 -0.56 12.05 -5.83
N VAL A 227 -0.69 11.09 -4.91
CA VAL A 227 -1.88 10.26 -4.74
C VAL A 227 -2.58 10.57 -3.41
N THR A 228 -3.82 10.13 -3.26
CA THR A 228 -4.53 10.26 -1.98
C THR A 228 -3.81 9.46 -0.90
N SER A 229 -3.93 9.85 0.37
CA SER A 229 -3.32 9.07 1.46
C SER A 229 -4.20 7.90 1.91
N PHE A 230 -5.45 7.83 1.48
CA PHE A 230 -6.42 6.85 1.99
C PHE A 230 -6.29 5.53 1.24
N ILE A 231 -6.68 4.42 1.88
CA ILE A 231 -6.90 3.17 1.16
C ILE A 231 -8.27 3.27 0.48
N ASP A 232 -8.32 3.90 -0.67
CA ASP A 232 -9.56 4.20 -1.40
C ASP A 232 -9.58 3.64 -2.84
N ALA A 233 -8.61 2.78 -3.15
CA ALA A 233 -8.42 2.17 -4.46
C ALA A 233 -8.15 3.20 -5.58
N SER A 234 -7.48 4.30 -5.25
CA SER A 234 -6.94 5.26 -6.21
C SER A 234 -6.03 4.60 -7.26
N THR A 235 -5.41 3.45 -6.96
CA THR A 235 -4.72 2.61 -7.96
C THR A 235 -5.61 2.16 -9.12
N VAL A 236 -6.92 2.05 -8.88
CA VAL A 236 -7.95 1.64 -9.85
C VAL A 236 -8.66 2.85 -10.44
N TYR A 237 -8.97 3.84 -9.60
CA TYR A 237 -9.86 4.96 -9.94
C TYR A 237 -9.14 6.28 -10.26
N GLY A 238 -7.85 6.39 -9.96
CA GLY A 238 -7.09 7.63 -10.06
C GLY A 238 -7.22 8.51 -8.83
N SER A 239 -6.30 9.48 -8.73
CA SER A 239 -6.25 10.49 -7.66
C SER A 239 -6.67 11.90 -8.14
N SER A 240 -7.36 12.00 -9.28
CA SER A 240 -7.96 13.24 -9.79
C SER A 240 -9.27 12.96 -10.50
N GLN A 241 -10.15 13.96 -10.55
CA GLN A 241 -11.45 13.82 -11.20
C GLN A 241 -11.31 13.60 -12.71
N GLU A 242 -10.31 14.23 -13.33
CA GLU A 242 -10.02 14.11 -14.75
C GLU A 242 -9.62 12.68 -15.12
N LEU A 243 -8.65 12.10 -14.39
CA LEU A 243 -8.21 10.74 -14.62
C LEU A 243 -9.33 9.73 -14.32
N GLN A 244 -10.09 9.93 -13.23
CA GLN A 244 -11.22 9.08 -12.90
C GLN A 244 -12.28 9.06 -14.02
N ASN A 245 -12.53 10.22 -14.65
CA ASN A 245 -13.44 10.31 -15.78
C ASN A 245 -12.87 9.64 -17.04
N GLU A 246 -11.57 9.79 -17.29
CA GLU A 246 -10.88 9.18 -18.44
C GLU A 246 -10.90 7.65 -18.38
N LEU A 247 -10.80 7.08 -17.18
CA LEU A 247 -10.80 5.63 -16.95
C LEU A 247 -12.19 4.99 -17.07
N ARG A 248 -13.27 5.79 -17.12
CA ARG A 248 -14.65 5.31 -17.20
C ARG A 248 -15.12 5.15 -18.64
N GLU A 249 -15.95 4.13 -18.89
CA GLU A 249 -16.56 3.90 -20.19
C GLU A 249 -17.56 5.01 -20.49
N TYR A 250 -17.47 5.67 -21.65
CA TYR A 250 -18.35 6.78 -21.99
C TYR A 250 -19.70 6.31 -22.56
N THR A 251 -20.75 6.99 -22.13
CA THR A 251 -22.11 6.90 -22.68
C THR A 251 -22.46 8.22 -23.38
N PRO A 252 -23.57 8.29 -24.15
CA PRO A 252 -24.03 9.55 -24.77
C PRO A 252 -24.25 10.71 -23.79
N PHE A 253 -24.36 10.44 -22.48
CA PHE A 253 -24.58 11.45 -21.44
C PHE A 253 -23.33 11.74 -20.59
N GLY A 254 -22.16 11.22 -21.00
CA GLY A 254 -20.90 11.34 -20.26
C GLY A 254 -20.37 10.00 -19.72
N PRO A 255 -19.37 10.01 -18.81
CA PRO A 255 -18.83 8.79 -18.20
C PRO A 255 -19.92 7.93 -17.56
N GLY A 256 -19.91 6.63 -17.87
CA GLY A 256 -20.84 5.62 -17.40
C GLY A 256 -20.42 4.98 -16.08
N PHE A 257 -21.08 3.87 -15.73
CA PHE A 257 -20.85 3.15 -14.47
C PHE A 257 -19.78 2.05 -14.55
N LEU A 258 -19.23 1.79 -15.73
CA LEU A 258 -18.15 0.82 -15.95
C LEU A 258 -16.82 1.54 -16.13
N LEU A 259 -15.74 0.85 -15.78
CA LEU A 259 -14.38 1.22 -16.16
C LEU A 259 -14.08 0.68 -17.57
N ARG A 260 -13.33 1.46 -18.35
CA ARG A 260 -12.86 1.07 -19.68
C ARG A 260 -12.00 -0.18 -19.57
N THR A 261 -12.13 -1.05 -20.56
CA THR A 261 -11.28 -2.22 -20.75
C THR A 261 -10.88 -2.33 -22.22
N SER A 262 -9.83 -3.11 -22.48
CA SER A 262 -9.45 -3.54 -23.83
C SER A 262 -9.87 -5.00 -24.07
N PHE A 263 -9.31 -5.64 -25.09
CA PHE A 263 -9.60 -7.04 -25.42
C PHE A 263 -9.39 -7.97 -24.20
N ASN A 264 -10.23 -8.99 -24.07
CA ASN A 264 -10.23 -9.91 -22.92
C ASN A 264 -10.42 -9.24 -21.54
N ASP A 265 -11.14 -8.13 -21.45
CA ASP A 265 -11.34 -7.38 -20.19
C ASP A 265 -10.01 -7.03 -19.50
N LEU A 266 -8.96 -6.77 -20.27
CA LEU A 266 -7.71 -6.20 -19.77
C LEU A 266 -7.86 -4.69 -19.57
N LEU A 267 -6.88 -4.06 -18.92
CA LEU A 267 -6.85 -2.60 -18.79
C LEU A 267 -6.85 -1.92 -20.18
N PRO A 268 -7.35 -0.68 -20.28
CA PRO A 268 -7.15 0.14 -21.47
C PRO A 268 -5.66 0.21 -21.81
N ALA A 269 -5.33 0.17 -23.09
CA ALA A 269 -3.96 0.25 -23.56
C ALA A 269 -3.81 1.38 -24.58
N THR A 270 -2.62 1.93 -24.73
CA THR A 270 -2.34 2.99 -25.71
C THR A 270 -2.65 2.54 -27.14
N GLU A 271 -3.23 3.43 -27.96
CA GLU A 271 -3.60 3.11 -29.36
C GLU A 271 -2.37 2.91 -30.25
N GLU A 272 -1.33 3.73 -30.01
CA GLU A 272 -0.06 3.67 -30.73
C GLU A 272 0.95 2.81 -29.97
N GLU A 273 1.76 2.12 -30.76
CA GLU A 273 2.97 1.37 -30.41
C GLU A 273 4.08 2.35 -29.96
N ASN A 274 3.80 3.17 -28.95
CA ASN A 274 4.65 4.28 -28.50
C ASN A 274 5.43 3.99 -27.21
N CYS A 275 5.34 2.77 -26.67
CA CYS A 275 6.28 2.35 -25.63
C CYS A 275 7.63 2.08 -26.26
N ILE A 276 8.40 3.14 -26.44
CA ILE A 276 9.79 3.04 -26.84
C ILE A 276 10.58 2.66 -25.59
N HIS A 277 11.15 1.45 -25.57
CA HIS A 277 12.20 1.07 -24.64
C HIS A 277 13.44 1.91 -24.94
N ARG A 278 13.53 3.15 -24.42
CA ARG A 278 14.79 3.90 -24.45
C ARG A 278 15.52 3.74 -23.12
N PRO A 279 16.86 3.79 -23.13
CA PRO A 279 17.62 3.94 -21.89
C PRO A 279 17.06 5.14 -21.10
N PHE A 280 16.59 4.88 -19.88
CA PHE A 280 16.07 5.87 -18.94
C PHE A 280 14.73 6.57 -19.31
N GLU A 281 14.06 6.18 -20.41
CA GLU A 281 12.64 6.49 -20.65
C GLU A 281 11.85 5.19 -20.52
N PHE A 282 11.23 5.00 -19.36
CA PHE A 282 10.47 3.80 -19.07
C PHE A 282 9.00 3.97 -19.50
N CYS A 283 8.27 2.86 -19.68
CA CYS A 283 6.84 2.84 -20.05
C CYS A 283 5.91 3.59 -19.06
N PHE A 284 6.44 4.07 -17.94
CA PHE A 284 5.78 4.92 -16.96
C PHE A 284 5.37 6.29 -17.54
N LEU A 285 6.04 6.78 -18.58
CA LEU A 285 5.78 8.12 -19.16
C LEU A 285 4.59 8.15 -20.12
N ALA A 286 4.09 7.00 -20.58
CA ALA A 286 2.92 6.94 -21.47
C ALA A 286 1.61 7.44 -20.81
N GLY A 287 1.59 7.60 -19.48
CA GLY A 287 0.45 8.12 -18.71
C GLY A 287 0.40 9.65 -18.51
N LYS A 288 1.34 10.42 -19.09
CA LYS A 288 1.36 11.90 -18.98
C LYS A 288 1.17 12.60 -20.33
N ILE A 289 0.11 12.27 -21.08
CA ILE A 289 -0.29 13.13 -22.21
C ILE A 289 -1.75 13.55 -22.05
N PRO A 290 -2.02 14.67 -21.36
CA PRO A 290 -3.23 15.44 -21.60
C PRO A 290 -3.35 15.73 -23.10
N GLY A 291 -4.53 15.53 -23.69
CA GLY A 291 -4.80 15.57 -25.13
C GLY A 291 -4.53 16.88 -25.88
N PHE A 292 -3.74 17.81 -25.34
CA PHE A 292 -3.42 19.09 -25.97
C PHE A 292 -1.96 19.25 -26.45
N LEU A 293 -1.09 18.25 -26.27
CA LEU A 293 0.28 18.26 -26.81
C LEU A 293 0.56 17.06 -27.73
N LYS A 294 -0.32 16.84 -28.73
CA LYS A 294 0.06 16.06 -29.92
C LYS A 294 0.90 16.94 -30.84
N GLN A 295 2.22 17.01 -30.62
CA GLN A 295 3.12 17.45 -31.70
C GLN A 295 4.20 16.41 -32.00
N LYS A 296 4.16 16.01 -33.27
CA LYS A 296 5.01 15.04 -33.99
C LYS A 296 6.47 15.09 -33.56
N LEU A 297 6.95 14.04 -32.91
CA LEU A 297 8.38 13.75 -32.79
C LEU A 297 8.72 12.54 -33.68
N THR A 298 9.03 12.81 -34.95
CA THR A 298 9.71 11.81 -35.81
C THR A 298 11.18 11.77 -35.44
N VAL A 299 11.56 10.85 -34.56
CA VAL A 299 12.96 10.42 -34.38
C VAL A 299 13.06 9.02 -34.97
N ARG A 300 14.01 8.81 -35.90
CA ARG A 300 14.32 7.48 -36.44
C ARG A 300 14.85 6.61 -35.29
N VAL A 301 14.09 5.59 -34.87
CA VAL A 301 14.46 4.65 -33.82
C VAL A 301 14.64 3.26 -34.42
N SER A 302 15.70 2.58 -33.97
CA SER A 302 16.06 1.20 -34.28
C SER A 302 14.94 0.22 -33.88
N LEU A 303 14.84 -0.89 -34.62
CA LEU A 303 13.78 -1.90 -34.53
C LEU A 303 13.81 -2.68 -33.20
N ILE A 304 13.05 -2.23 -32.20
CA ILE A 304 12.65 -3.01 -31.01
C ILE A 304 11.12 -3.09 -31.06
N PRO A 305 10.46 -4.24 -30.76
CA PRO A 305 9.00 -4.31 -30.83
C PRO A 305 8.39 -3.36 -29.82
N SER A 306 7.76 -2.31 -30.33
CA SER A 306 6.92 -1.41 -29.56
C SER A 306 5.76 -2.19 -28.97
N SER A 307 5.57 -2.12 -27.64
CA SER A 307 4.41 -2.69 -26.96
C SER A 307 3.39 -1.58 -26.64
N ARG A 308 2.15 -1.96 -26.30
CA ARG A 308 1.16 -1.01 -25.80
C ARG A 308 1.24 -0.97 -24.27
N ALA A 309 1.33 0.21 -23.67
CA ALA A 309 1.26 0.37 -22.21
C ALA A 309 -0.19 0.31 -21.74
N PHE A 310 -0.41 -0.29 -20.57
CA PHE A 310 -1.68 -0.24 -19.88
C PHE A 310 -1.88 1.08 -19.12
N LEU A 311 -3.14 1.48 -18.99
CA LEU A 311 -3.58 2.68 -18.28
C LEU A 311 -4.52 2.29 -17.13
N THR A 312 -4.34 2.92 -15.98
CA THR A 312 -5.17 2.73 -14.77
C THR A 312 -5.03 3.96 -13.86
N GLY A 313 -5.52 3.87 -12.63
CA GLY A 313 -5.46 4.97 -11.65
C GLY A 313 -4.05 5.36 -11.18
N ASP A 314 -3.07 4.48 -11.38
CA ASP A 314 -1.66 4.72 -11.05
C ASP A 314 -0.75 4.53 -12.26
N SER A 315 0.21 5.45 -12.44
CA SER A 315 1.11 5.47 -13.61
C SER A 315 2.17 4.37 -13.61
N ARG A 316 2.40 3.69 -12.48
CA ARG A 316 3.43 2.65 -12.34
C ARG A 316 2.91 1.26 -12.68
N VAL A 317 1.67 1.13 -13.15
CA VAL A 317 1.06 -0.17 -13.51
C VAL A 317 1.93 -1.05 -14.39
N ASN A 318 2.70 -0.46 -15.30
CA ASN A 318 3.54 -1.18 -16.27
C ASN A 318 4.92 -1.60 -15.71
N GLU A 319 5.21 -1.35 -14.43
CA GLU A 319 6.53 -1.64 -13.84
C GLU A 319 6.90 -3.11 -13.95
N GLN A 320 5.94 -4.01 -13.72
CA GLN A 320 6.10 -5.46 -13.88
C GLN A 320 4.74 -6.18 -14.03
N PRO A 321 4.70 -7.41 -14.60
CA PRO A 321 3.46 -8.09 -15.00
C PRO A 321 2.48 -8.41 -13.87
N GLY A 322 2.97 -8.78 -12.69
CA GLY A 322 2.17 -9.04 -11.50
C GLY A 322 1.40 -7.81 -11.02
N LEU A 323 1.98 -6.60 -11.16
CA LEU A 323 1.29 -5.36 -10.83
C LEU A 323 0.16 -5.10 -11.83
N ILE A 324 0.42 -5.21 -13.13
CA ILE A 324 -0.62 -5.12 -14.19
C ILE A 324 -1.78 -6.07 -13.88
N VAL A 325 -1.48 -7.30 -13.46
CA VAL A 325 -2.48 -8.29 -13.06
C VAL A 325 -3.33 -7.81 -11.88
N MET A 326 -2.72 -7.24 -10.84
CA MET A 326 -3.46 -6.70 -9.69
C MET A 326 -4.39 -5.55 -10.08
N HIS A 327 -3.93 -4.59 -10.88
CA HIS A 327 -4.77 -3.50 -11.37
C HIS A 327 -5.94 -4.03 -12.22
N THR A 328 -5.65 -4.92 -13.17
CA THR A 328 -6.67 -5.54 -14.03
C THR A 328 -7.69 -6.35 -13.22
N LEU A 329 -7.25 -7.08 -12.20
CA LEU A 329 -8.13 -7.85 -11.31
C LEU A 329 -9.19 -6.95 -10.68
N TRP A 330 -8.79 -5.81 -10.11
CA TRP A 330 -9.73 -4.90 -9.45
C TRP A 330 -10.64 -4.15 -10.42
N VAL A 331 -10.18 -3.84 -11.64
CA VAL A 331 -11.05 -3.32 -12.71
C VAL A 331 -12.12 -4.34 -13.10
N ARG A 332 -11.76 -5.62 -13.22
CA ARG A 332 -12.74 -6.69 -13.50
C ARG A 332 -13.76 -6.84 -12.37
N ILE A 333 -13.30 -6.80 -11.12
CA ILE A 333 -14.20 -6.85 -9.94
C ILE A 333 -15.14 -5.66 -9.92
N HIS A 334 -14.66 -4.45 -10.22
CA HIS A 334 -15.53 -3.27 -10.35
C HIS A 334 -16.61 -3.52 -11.41
N ASN A 335 -16.22 -3.86 -12.65
CA ASN A 335 -17.16 -4.04 -13.76
C ASN A 335 -18.17 -5.17 -13.49
N GLN A 336 -17.75 -6.23 -12.79
CA GLN A 336 -18.64 -7.29 -12.35
C GLN A 336 -19.68 -6.78 -11.35
N ILE A 337 -19.26 -6.12 -10.26
CA ILE A 337 -20.17 -5.60 -9.24
C ILE A 337 -21.11 -4.54 -9.83
N ALA A 338 -20.60 -3.65 -10.68
CA ALA A 338 -21.40 -2.57 -11.27
C ALA A 338 -22.51 -3.10 -12.19
N ARG A 339 -22.25 -4.14 -12.99
CA ARG A 339 -23.28 -4.80 -13.82
C ARG A 339 -24.37 -5.42 -12.96
N GLU A 340 -23.99 -6.11 -11.90
CA GLU A 340 -24.95 -6.73 -10.97
C GLU A 340 -25.79 -5.69 -10.22
N LEU A 341 -25.16 -4.62 -9.73
CA LEU A 341 -25.86 -3.50 -9.11
C LEU A 341 -26.82 -2.82 -10.08
N ARG A 342 -26.46 -2.68 -11.36
CA ARG A 342 -27.36 -2.13 -12.38
C ARG A 342 -28.62 -2.97 -12.57
N LEU A 343 -28.52 -4.29 -12.47
CA LEU A 343 -29.67 -5.20 -12.54
C LEU A 343 -30.57 -5.10 -11.31
N LEU A 344 -29.98 -4.94 -10.11
CA LEU A 344 -30.71 -4.84 -8.85
C LEU A 344 -31.31 -3.44 -8.62
N ARG A 345 -30.67 -2.40 -9.14
CA ARG A 345 -31.03 -0.99 -8.95
C ARG A 345 -31.20 -0.29 -10.30
N PRO A 346 -32.21 -0.68 -11.10
CA PRO A 346 -32.39 -0.19 -12.47
C PRO A 346 -32.75 1.31 -12.55
N ASN A 347 -33.22 1.89 -11.45
CA ASN A 347 -33.60 3.30 -11.36
C ASN A 347 -32.44 4.22 -10.95
N ASP A 348 -31.33 3.66 -10.47
CA ASP A 348 -30.17 4.45 -10.08
C ASP A 348 -29.46 5.03 -11.30
N THR A 349 -28.87 6.21 -11.13
CA THR A 349 -28.08 6.85 -12.18
C THR A 349 -26.77 6.08 -12.40
N PRO A 350 -26.16 6.16 -13.61
CA PRO A 350 -24.82 5.61 -13.84
C PRO A 350 -23.78 6.12 -12.83
N GLU A 351 -23.87 7.38 -12.43
CA GLU A 351 -22.98 7.94 -11.41
C GLU A 351 -23.18 7.28 -10.04
N GLY A 352 -24.44 7.09 -9.61
CA GLY A 352 -24.75 6.40 -8.36
C GLY A 352 -24.18 4.98 -8.33
N ILE A 353 -24.37 4.22 -9.41
CA ILE A 353 -23.84 2.85 -9.52
C ILE A 353 -22.30 2.84 -9.48
N PHE A 354 -21.65 3.77 -10.18
CA PHE A 354 -20.20 3.91 -10.15
C PHE A 354 -19.69 4.15 -8.72
N GLN A 355 -20.27 5.12 -8.01
CA GLN A 355 -19.82 5.52 -6.68
C GLN A 355 -20.08 4.44 -5.63
N VAL A 356 -21.24 3.77 -5.66
CA VAL A 356 -21.53 2.61 -4.79
C VAL A 356 -20.54 1.48 -5.07
N THR A 357 -20.26 1.19 -6.34
CA THR A 357 -19.28 0.16 -6.72
C THR A 357 -17.88 0.51 -6.23
N ARG A 358 -17.42 1.75 -6.44
CA ARG A 358 -16.13 2.26 -5.95
C ARG A 358 -16.02 2.12 -4.42
N LYS A 359 -17.08 2.52 -3.70
CA LYS A 359 -17.18 2.38 -2.23
C LYS A 359 -17.02 0.91 -1.79
N ILE A 360 -17.68 -0.03 -2.46
CA ILE A 360 -17.58 -1.47 -2.16
C ILE A 360 -16.16 -1.99 -2.45
N VAL A 361 -15.57 -1.67 -3.59
CA VAL A 361 -14.23 -2.14 -3.96
C VAL A 361 -13.17 -1.63 -2.97
N ALA A 362 -13.21 -0.33 -2.63
CA ALA A 362 -12.33 0.24 -1.61
C ALA A 362 -12.50 -0.48 -0.26
N ALA A 363 -13.73 -0.77 0.16
CA ALA A 363 -14.00 -1.47 1.40
C ALA A 363 -13.43 -2.90 1.43
N ILE A 364 -13.48 -3.62 0.30
CA ILE A 364 -12.87 -4.96 0.20
C ILE A 364 -11.35 -4.88 0.31
N ILE A 365 -10.72 -3.92 -0.37
CA ILE A 365 -9.27 -3.72 -0.31
C ILE A 365 -8.83 -3.32 1.11
N GLN A 366 -9.57 -2.42 1.78
CA GLN A 366 -9.36 -2.10 3.18
C GLN A 366 -9.47 -3.35 4.06
N HIS A 367 -10.54 -4.13 3.92
CA HIS A 367 -10.76 -5.32 4.74
C HIS A 367 -9.63 -6.35 4.58
N ILE A 368 -9.24 -6.70 3.35
CA ILE A 368 -8.12 -7.63 3.09
C ILE A 368 -6.81 -7.10 3.69
N THR A 369 -6.57 -5.79 3.57
CA THR A 369 -5.34 -5.17 4.11
C THR A 369 -5.27 -5.27 5.63
N TYR A 370 -6.35 -4.95 6.36
CA TYR A 370 -6.36 -4.96 7.82
C TYR A 370 -6.60 -6.35 8.44
N ASP A 371 -7.31 -7.26 7.76
CA ASP A 371 -7.64 -8.60 8.28
C ASP A 371 -6.56 -9.63 7.94
N GLU A 372 -6.10 -9.64 6.68
CA GLU A 372 -5.24 -10.70 6.15
C GLU A 372 -3.78 -10.27 6.02
N TRP A 373 -3.50 -9.09 5.44
CA TRP A 373 -2.12 -8.71 5.07
C TRP A 373 -1.33 -8.10 6.23
N LEU A 374 -1.79 -6.98 6.78
CA LEU A 374 -1.05 -6.21 7.79
C LEU A 374 -0.71 -7.03 9.05
N PRO A 375 -1.61 -7.87 9.60
CA PRO A 375 -1.29 -8.66 10.78
C PRO A 375 -0.22 -9.74 10.55
N LEU A 376 0.04 -10.15 9.29
CA LEU A 376 1.17 -11.01 8.96
C LEU A 376 2.48 -10.22 9.04
N ILE A 377 2.48 -8.97 8.57
CA ILE A 377 3.67 -8.11 8.56
C ILE A 377 4.07 -7.70 9.97
N ILE A 378 3.22 -6.96 10.69
CA ILE A 378 3.57 -6.39 12.00
C ILE A 378 3.31 -7.35 13.18
N GLY A 379 2.63 -8.47 12.93
CA GLY A 379 2.21 -9.41 13.95
C GLY A 379 0.84 -9.04 14.55
N ARG A 380 0.01 -10.07 14.82
CA ARG A 380 -1.35 -9.88 15.35
C ARG A 380 -1.41 -9.17 16.70
N ALA A 381 -0.42 -9.37 17.57
CA ALA A 381 -0.36 -8.68 18.87
C ALA A 381 -0.18 -7.18 18.69
N ARG A 382 0.84 -6.76 17.93
CA ARG A 382 1.06 -5.35 17.57
C ARG A 382 -0.12 -4.74 16.84
N ALA A 383 -0.70 -5.46 15.88
CA ALA A 383 -1.91 -4.99 15.18
C ALA A 383 -3.08 -4.74 16.14
N ARG A 384 -3.21 -5.51 17.23
CA ARG A 384 -4.20 -5.27 18.28
C ARG A 384 -3.85 -4.04 19.12
N ASP A 385 -2.59 -3.89 19.52
CA ASP A 385 -2.13 -2.76 20.34
C ASP A 385 -2.39 -1.41 19.63
N PHE A 386 -2.22 -1.36 18.31
CA PHE A 386 -2.54 -0.20 17.48
C PHE A 386 -4.04 -0.08 17.12
N GLY A 387 -4.90 -1.00 17.54
CA GLY A 387 -6.33 -1.00 17.23
C GLY A 387 -6.68 -1.29 15.76
N LEU A 388 -5.79 -1.97 15.02
CA LEU A 388 -5.87 -2.13 13.56
C LEU A 388 -6.74 -3.31 13.13
N LEU A 389 -6.87 -4.34 13.98
CA LEU A 389 -7.70 -5.50 13.67
C LEU A 389 -9.17 -5.08 13.43
N PRO A 390 -9.84 -5.65 12.42
CA PRO A 390 -11.27 -5.47 12.22
C PRO A 390 -12.10 -5.85 13.45
N GLY A 391 -13.30 -5.27 13.56
CA GLY A 391 -14.22 -5.57 14.65
C GLY A 391 -14.63 -7.05 14.67
N VAL A 392 -14.72 -7.65 15.87
CA VAL A 392 -15.07 -9.08 16.05
C VAL A 392 -16.48 -9.44 15.58
N ASN A 393 -17.39 -8.46 15.48
CA ASN A 393 -18.72 -8.61 14.91
C ASN A 393 -19.19 -7.26 14.30
N PRO A 394 -20.23 -7.24 13.45
CA PRO A 394 -20.62 -6.03 12.69
C PRO A 394 -21.12 -4.85 13.55
N VAL A 395 -21.39 -5.10 14.83
CA VAL A 395 -21.81 -4.08 15.81
C VAL A 395 -20.61 -3.32 16.35
N VAL A 396 -19.44 -3.96 16.45
CA VAL A 396 -18.19 -3.30 16.80
C VAL A 396 -17.65 -2.59 15.56
N ARG A 397 -17.70 -1.26 15.61
CA ARG A 397 -17.35 -0.33 14.53
C ARG A 397 -16.11 0.47 14.88
N SER A 398 -15.49 1.05 13.86
CA SER A 398 -14.38 1.99 14.04
C SER A 398 -14.93 3.41 14.13
N SER A 399 -14.41 4.22 15.06
CA SER A 399 -14.84 5.61 15.23
C SER A 399 -13.83 6.56 14.57
N TYR A 400 -14.31 7.31 13.58
CA TYR A 400 -13.53 8.37 12.93
C TYR A 400 -13.21 9.50 13.91
N THR A 401 -11.95 9.92 13.95
CA THR A 401 -11.45 11.00 14.80
C THR A 401 -10.90 12.14 13.94
N PRO A 402 -11.62 13.27 13.79
CA PRO A 402 -11.23 14.34 12.86
C PRO A 402 -9.86 14.98 13.12
N SER A 403 -9.36 14.90 14.35
CA SER A 403 -8.04 15.42 14.74
C SER A 403 -6.86 14.49 14.40
N VAL A 404 -7.13 13.24 14.01
CA VAL A 404 -6.09 12.33 13.52
C VAL A 404 -5.70 12.79 12.11
N ASP A 405 -4.41 13.04 11.89
CA ASP A 405 -3.87 13.45 10.60
C ASP A 405 -3.59 12.21 9.73
N PRO A 406 -4.40 11.95 8.68
CA PRO A 406 -4.30 10.75 7.85
C PRO A 406 -3.22 10.85 6.77
N ARG A 407 -2.47 11.96 6.67
CA ARG A 407 -1.43 12.08 5.65
C ARG A 407 -0.41 10.95 5.78
N ILE A 408 0.06 10.47 4.64
CA ILE A 408 1.26 9.63 4.62
C ILE A 408 2.43 10.39 5.22
N THR A 409 3.17 9.73 6.10
CA THR A 409 4.39 10.26 6.68
C THR A 409 5.56 10.06 5.72
N ASN A 410 6.47 11.02 5.65
CA ASN A 410 7.60 10.98 4.72
C ASN A 410 8.47 9.72 4.95
N VAL A 411 8.71 9.36 6.22
CA VAL A 411 9.46 8.15 6.58
C VAL A 411 8.71 6.86 6.20
N PHE A 412 7.38 6.85 6.21
CA PHE A 412 6.61 5.67 5.82
C PHE A 412 6.81 5.34 4.33
N SER A 413 6.63 6.30 3.43
CA SER A 413 6.80 6.07 1.98
C SER A 413 8.29 5.93 1.57
N THR A 414 9.16 6.72 2.19
CA THR A 414 10.59 6.73 1.82
C THR A 414 11.33 5.51 2.34
N VAL A 415 10.93 4.98 3.50
CA VAL A 415 11.67 3.92 4.19
C VAL A 415 10.78 2.74 4.54
N ALA A 416 9.72 2.94 5.34
CA ALA A 416 8.99 1.83 5.95
C ALA A 416 8.36 0.89 4.91
N MET A 417 7.53 1.39 3.99
CA MET A 417 6.84 0.56 2.99
C MET A 417 7.77 -0.07 1.94
N ARG A 418 9.05 0.29 1.94
CA ARG A 418 10.05 -0.31 1.05
C ARG A 418 10.55 -1.67 1.54
N PHE A 419 10.10 -2.14 2.72
CA PHE A 419 10.41 -3.49 3.21
C PHE A 419 10.03 -4.58 2.21
N GLY A 420 8.98 -4.34 1.39
CA GLY A 420 8.51 -5.28 0.38
C GLY A 420 9.57 -5.63 -0.67
N HIS A 421 10.58 -4.78 -0.86
CA HIS A 421 11.67 -5.04 -1.80
C HIS A 421 12.51 -6.29 -1.44
N SER A 422 12.58 -6.67 -0.16
CA SER A 422 13.27 -7.89 0.28
C SER A 422 12.42 -9.15 0.04
N LEU A 423 11.12 -9.01 -0.21
CA LEU A 423 10.23 -10.13 -0.55
C LEU A 423 10.23 -10.47 -2.04
N ILE A 424 10.88 -9.65 -2.88
CA ILE A 424 10.89 -9.79 -4.34
C ILE A 424 11.63 -11.10 -4.71
N PRO A 425 11.01 -12.01 -5.48
CA PRO A 425 11.65 -13.26 -5.89
C PRO A 425 12.68 -13.04 -7.01
N GLN A 426 13.56 -14.01 -7.25
CA GLN A 426 14.48 -13.98 -8.39
C GLN A 426 13.78 -14.20 -9.75
N PHE A 427 12.67 -14.93 -9.77
CA PHE A 427 11.96 -15.24 -11.00
C PHE A 427 10.45 -15.36 -10.72
N LEU A 428 9.66 -15.21 -11.78
CA LEU A 428 8.25 -15.60 -11.79
C LEU A 428 8.09 -16.85 -12.65
N ASN A 429 7.42 -17.86 -12.11
CA ASN A 429 7.04 -19.04 -12.87
C ASN A 429 5.76 -18.79 -13.67
N ILE A 430 5.90 -18.49 -14.96
CA ILE A 430 4.77 -18.24 -15.86
C ILE A 430 4.66 -19.43 -16.82
N SER A 431 3.52 -20.12 -16.78
CA SER A 431 3.22 -21.28 -17.64
C SER A 431 4.26 -22.41 -17.54
N GLY A 432 4.88 -22.61 -16.38
CA GLY A 432 5.91 -23.62 -16.14
C GLY A 432 7.34 -23.13 -16.38
N ASN A 433 7.53 -21.94 -16.95
CA ASN A 433 8.84 -21.36 -17.22
C ASN A 433 9.22 -20.39 -16.10
N ALA A 434 10.37 -20.61 -15.46
CA ALA A 434 10.96 -19.66 -14.51
C ALA A 434 11.64 -18.53 -15.29
N ILE A 435 11.01 -17.36 -15.32
CA ILE A 435 11.54 -16.18 -16.04
C ILE A 435 12.16 -15.23 -15.01
N PRO A 436 13.47 -14.91 -15.12
CA PRO A 436 14.13 -13.94 -14.25
C PRO A 436 13.44 -12.57 -14.27
N LEU A 437 13.38 -11.89 -13.13
CA LEU A 437 12.68 -10.60 -13.04
C LEU A 437 13.27 -9.52 -13.94
N ARG A 438 14.59 -9.51 -14.16
CA ARG A 438 15.23 -8.55 -15.08
C ARG A 438 14.63 -8.55 -16.49
N GLN A 439 14.07 -9.69 -16.92
CA GLN A 439 13.42 -9.85 -18.23
C GLN A 439 11.93 -9.47 -18.23
N LEU A 440 11.36 -9.14 -17.08
CA LEU A 440 9.93 -8.87 -16.91
C LEU A 440 9.64 -7.40 -16.59
N PHE A 441 10.62 -6.63 -16.11
CA PHE A 441 10.40 -5.22 -15.83
C PHE A 441 10.06 -4.43 -17.09
N ASN A 442 9.05 -3.56 -17.02
CA ASN A 442 8.54 -2.78 -18.16
C ASN A 442 8.09 -3.63 -19.36
N ARG A 443 7.64 -4.88 -19.15
CA ARG A 443 7.17 -5.79 -20.20
C ARG A 443 5.66 -6.06 -20.13
N PRO A 444 4.81 -5.06 -20.48
CA PRO A 444 3.35 -5.23 -20.46
C PRO A 444 2.87 -6.26 -21.49
N ASP A 445 3.64 -6.51 -22.55
CA ASP A 445 3.38 -7.51 -23.58
C ASP A 445 3.13 -8.91 -22.99
N VAL A 446 3.81 -9.25 -21.88
CA VAL A 446 3.68 -10.54 -21.20
C VAL A 446 2.23 -10.80 -20.78
N VAL A 447 1.46 -9.78 -20.41
CA VAL A 447 0.15 -9.94 -19.78
C VAL A 447 -0.98 -10.16 -20.79
N PHE A 448 -0.87 -9.63 -22.02
CA PHE A 448 -1.98 -9.65 -23.00
C PHE A 448 -2.57 -11.05 -23.21
N ASP A 449 -1.72 -12.07 -23.28
CA ASP A 449 -2.13 -13.47 -23.46
C ASP A 449 -1.86 -14.36 -22.24
N ASN A 450 -1.27 -13.83 -21.16
CA ASN A 450 -0.89 -14.64 -19.98
C ASN A 450 -1.46 -14.16 -18.64
N PHE A 451 -2.45 -13.27 -18.62
CA PHE A 451 -3.05 -12.76 -17.38
C PHE A 451 -3.29 -13.84 -16.32
N ASN A 452 -3.97 -14.94 -16.68
CA ASN A 452 -4.26 -16.03 -15.72
C ASN A 452 -2.98 -16.73 -15.23
N ASN A 453 -2.00 -16.96 -16.11
CA ASN A 453 -0.76 -17.64 -15.73
C ASN A 453 0.09 -16.77 -14.80
N VAL A 454 0.12 -15.45 -15.04
CA VAL A 454 0.78 -14.49 -14.16
C VAL A 454 0.04 -14.39 -12.82
N LEU A 455 -1.29 -14.29 -12.79
CA LEU A 455 -2.04 -14.31 -11.53
C LEU A 455 -1.77 -15.57 -10.72
N LEU A 456 -1.77 -16.73 -11.38
CA LEU A 456 -1.50 -18.00 -10.75
C LEU A 456 -0.06 -18.11 -10.24
N SER A 457 0.92 -17.47 -10.88
CA SER A 457 2.29 -17.41 -10.36
C SER A 457 2.37 -16.61 -9.05
N LEU A 458 1.49 -15.62 -8.85
CA LEU A 458 1.47 -14.85 -7.60
C LEU A 458 0.89 -15.64 -6.43
N VAL A 459 -0.16 -16.43 -6.66
CA VAL A 459 -0.95 -17.08 -5.59
C VAL A 459 -0.64 -18.56 -5.40
N ARG A 460 -0.01 -19.25 -6.37
CA ARG A 460 0.27 -20.68 -6.26
C ARG A 460 1.61 -20.96 -5.58
N PRO A 461 1.63 -21.85 -4.58
CA PRO A 461 2.84 -22.28 -3.92
C PRO A 461 3.59 -23.28 -4.81
N LEU A 462 4.50 -22.82 -5.66
CA LEU A 462 5.56 -23.71 -6.15
C LEU A 462 6.72 -23.60 -5.17
N ARG A 463 7.37 -24.73 -4.83
CA ARG A 463 8.56 -24.74 -3.96
C ARG A 463 9.68 -23.81 -4.43
N THR A 464 9.62 -23.38 -5.69
CA THR A 464 10.54 -22.48 -6.35
C THR A 464 9.96 -21.09 -6.64
N ASN A 465 8.67 -20.81 -6.38
CA ASN A 465 8.01 -19.54 -6.75
C ASN A 465 7.29 -18.92 -5.53
N GLY A 466 8.05 -18.66 -4.46
CA GLY A 466 7.57 -18.03 -3.24
C GLY A 466 8.18 -16.64 -3.05
N ALA A 467 7.60 -15.83 -2.16
CA ALA A 467 8.23 -14.60 -1.74
C ALA A 467 9.56 -14.91 -1.01
N MET A 468 10.58 -14.09 -1.26
CA MET A 468 11.84 -14.16 -0.53
C MET A 468 11.63 -13.86 0.96
N LYS A 469 12.62 -14.25 1.76
CA LYS A 469 12.67 -14.00 3.19
C LYS A 469 12.77 -12.50 3.45
N LEU A 470 11.88 -11.96 4.29
CA LEU A 470 11.93 -10.56 4.69
C LEU A 470 13.08 -10.31 5.67
N ASP A 471 14.22 -9.87 5.18
CA ASP A 471 15.39 -9.53 5.98
C ASP A 471 16.28 -8.51 5.24
N ARG A 472 17.55 -8.39 5.63
CA ARG A 472 18.48 -7.45 5.01
C ARG A 472 18.93 -7.88 3.61
N HIS A 473 18.57 -9.07 3.11
CA HIS A 473 19.05 -9.57 1.83
C HIS A 473 18.06 -9.28 0.70
N PHE A 474 18.62 -9.04 -0.49
CA PHE A 474 17.87 -8.65 -1.68
C PHE A 474 18.47 -9.34 -2.91
N THR A 475 17.59 -9.84 -3.78
CA THR A 475 18.00 -10.49 -5.04
C THR A 475 18.83 -9.57 -5.95
N GLU A 476 19.83 -10.14 -6.62
CA GLU A 476 20.61 -9.45 -7.67
C GLU A 476 19.73 -8.91 -8.81
N GLU A 477 18.55 -9.48 -9.03
CA GLU A 477 17.61 -8.98 -10.04
C GLU A 477 17.21 -7.51 -9.82
N VAL A 478 17.21 -7.03 -8.57
CA VAL A 478 16.88 -5.63 -8.24
C VAL A 478 18.08 -4.83 -7.72
N THR A 479 19.14 -5.46 -7.24
CA THR A 479 20.35 -4.75 -6.79
C THR A 479 21.39 -4.61 -7.89
N GLY A 480 21.32 -5.40 -8.97
CA GLY A 480 22.23 -5.32 -10.12
C GLY A 480 21.53 -5.03 -11.44
N HIS A 481 20.31 -5.52 -11.63
CA HIS A 481 19.66 -5.59 -12.94
C HIS A 481 18.31 -4.87 -13.02
N LEU A 482 18.02 -3.95 -12.10
CA LEU A 482 16.74 -3.23 -12.10
C LEU A 482 16.63 -2.39 -13.38
N PHE A 483 15.56 -2.63 -14.15
CA PHE A 483 15.31 -1.97 -15.43
C PHE A 483 16.49 -2.02 -16.42
N GLU A 484 17.25 -3.12 -16.37
CA GLU A 484 18.31 -3.39 -17.33
C GLU A 484 17.76 -3.38 -18.77
N PRO A 485 18.42 -2.71 -19.73
CA PRO A 485 17.92 -2.65 -21.10
C PRO A 485 18.01 -3.99 -21.82
N ASP A 486 17.07 -4.27 -22.73
CA ASP A 486 16.98 -5.55 -23.46
C ASP A 486 18.23 -5.88 -24.32
N ASP A 487 18.98 -4.85 -24.73
CA ASP A 487 20.22 -5.01 -25.51
C ASP A 487 21.48 -5.21 -24.63
N GLN A 488 21.30 -5.54 -23.33
CA GLN A 488 22.41 -5.89 -22.45
C GLN A 488 23.17 -7.11 -22.96
N VAL A 489 24.49 -7.00 -22.97
CA VAL A 489 25.39 -8.11 -23.34
C VAL A 489 25.66 -8.97 -22.12
N ASP A 490 25.42 -10.28 -22.24
CA ASP A 490 25.72 -11.26 -21.21
C ASP A 490 27.20 -11.21 -20.79
N GLY A 491 27.45 -11.16 -19.48
CA GLY A 491 28.79 -11.10 -18.90
C GLY A 491 29.46 -9.72 -18.95
N ALA A 492 28.83 -8.70 -19.55
CA ALA A 492 29.28 -7.32 -19.41
C ALA A 492 28.76 -6.69 -18.11
N PRO A 493 29.43 -5.67 -17.54
CA PRO A 493 28.91 -4.91 -16.41
C PRO A 493 27.50 -4.40 -16.70
N SER A 494 26.62 -4.46 -15.70
CA SER A 494 25.21 -4.11 -15.87
C SER A 494 25.04 -2.63 -16.19
N ARG A 495 24.05 -2.34 -17.04
CA ARG A 495 23.49 -1.00 -17.24
C ARG A 495 22.16 -0.80 -16.48
N GLY A 496 21.80 -1.77 -15.65
CA GLY A 496 20.67 -1.68 -14.72
C GLY A 496 20.98 -0.79 -13.52
N LEU A 497 20.01 -0.69 -12.63
CA LEU A 497 20.08 0.09 -11.40
C LEU A 497 20.14 -0.83 -10.16
N ASP A 498 20.51 -0.23 -9.02
CA ASP A 498 20.48 -0.87 -7.71
C ASP A 498 19.35 -0.28 -6.86
N LEU A 499 18.25 -1.02 -6.71
CA LEU A 499 17.06 -0.60 -5.98
C LEU A 499 17.36 -0.25 -4.52
N VAL A 500 18.27 -0.96 -3.87
CA VAL A 500 18.62 -0.72 -2.47
C VAL A 500 19.44 0.56 -2.35
N ALA A 501 20.39 0.79 -3.26
CA ALA A 501 21.11 2.05 -3.34
C ALA A 501 20.16 3.23 -3.62
N LEU A 502 19.16 3.04 -4.50
CA LEU A 502 18.11 4.03 -4.75
C LEU A 502 17.29 4.33 -3.49
N ASN A 503 16.97 3.33 -2.66
CA ASN A 503 16.23 3.52 -1.39
C ASN A 503 17.04 4.36 -0.40
N ILE A 504 18.31 4.04 -0.23
CA ILE A 504 19.23 4.76 0.66
C ILE A 504 19.40 6.21 0.18
N GLN A 505 19.68 6.41 -1.11
CA GLN A 505 19.83 7.73 -1.70
C GLN A 505 18.54 8.55 -1.61
N ARG A 506 17.36 7.92 -1.78
CA ARG A 506 16.06 8.58 -1.59
C ARG A 506 15.83 9.00 -0.14
N GLY A 507 16.25 8.19 0.83
CA GLY A 507 16.26 8.58 2.25
C GLY A 507 17.06 9.87 2.49
N ARG A 508 18.25 9.97 1.89
CA ARG A 508 19.10 11.16 1.96
C ARG A 508 18.51 12.38 1.23
N ASP A 509 17.92 12.19 0.04
CA ASP A 509 17.19 13.22 -0.72
C ASP A 509 15.99 13.79 0.05
N HIS A 510 15.30 12.94 0.80
CA HIS A 510 14.12 13.32 1.59
C HIS A 510 14.45 13.90 2.97
N GLY A 511 15.74 13.95 3.32
CA GLY A 511 16.21 14.38 4.63
C GLY A 511 15.63 13.49 5.73
N ILE A 512 15.57 12.18 5.52
CA ILE A 512 15.17 11.23 6.55
C ILE A 512 16.30 11.14 7.60
N PRO A 513 16.00 11.28 8.90
CA PRO A 513 17.02 11.20 9.93
C PRO A 513 17.61 9.79 10.04
N PRO A 514 18.81 9.66 10.65
CA PRO A 514 19.46 8.36 10.84
C PRO A 514 18.63 7.40 11.69
N TYR A 515 18.96 6.12 11.59
CA TYR A 515 18.24 5.02 12.23
C TYR A 515 18.03 5.20 13.75
N ASN A 516 19.04 5.68 14.48
CA ASN A 516 18.93 5.92 15.93
C ASN A 516 17.83 6.93 16.31
N HIS A 517 17.49 7.89 15.45
CA HIS A 517 16.38 8.81 15.69
C HIS A 517 15.02 8.11 15.59
N ILE A 518 14.90 7.16 14.66
CA ILE A 518 13.69 6.34 14.50
C ILE A 518 13.53 5.39 15.68
N ARG A 519 14.62 4.76 16.14
CA ARG A 519 14.62 3.93 17.35
C ARG A 519 14.08 4.71 18.55
N LYS A 520 14.63 5.90 18.81
CA LYS A 520 14.16 6.80 19.88
C LYS A 520 12.68 7.17 19.73
N PHE A 521 12.23 7.51 18.51
CA PHE A 521 10.82 7.80 18.24
C PHE A 521 9.90 6.62 18.60
N CYS A 522 10.34 5.40 18.30
CA CYS A 522 9.62 4.18 18.62
C CYS A 522 9.79 3.70 20.07
N GLY A 523 10.40 4.50 20.94
CA GLY A 523 10.62 4.16 22.35
C GLY A 523 11.68 3.08 22.57
N LEU A 524 12.57 2.87 21.59
CA LEU A 524 13.69 1.94 21.69
C LEU A 524 14.97 2.68 22.09
N ASP A 525 15.84 1.97 22.79
CA ASP A 525 17.17 2.47 23.12
C ASP A 525 17.97 2.72 21.84
N ALA A 526 18.62 3.89 21.81
CA ALA A 526 19.57 4.21 20.75
C ALA A 526 20.81 3.36 20.91
N LEU A 527 21.31 2.85 19.79
CA LEU A 527 22.57 2.10 19.75
C LEU A 527 23.69 3.06 20.19
N GLN A 528 24.52 2.60 21.11
CA GLN A 528 25.72 3.32 21.58
C GLN A 528 26.96 2.83 20.83
N SER A 529 26.95 1.59 20.37
CA SER A 529 28.02 0.99 19.57
C SER A 529 27.49 -0.07 18.62
N PHE A 530 28.31 -0.50 17.67
CA PHE A 530 27.93 -1.59 16.78
C PHE A 530 27.72 -2.92 17.52
N ASP A 531 28.27 -3.08 18.72
CA ASP A 531 28.11 -4.30 19.53
C ASP A 531 26.69 -4.45 20.09
N ASP A 532 25.86 -3.40 20.00
CA ASP A 532 24.43 -3.45 20.33
C ASP A 532 23.59 -4.12 19.21
N LEU A 533 24.20 -4.38 18.05
CA LEU A 533 23.57 -5.09 16.92
C LEU A 533 23.88 -6.60 16.98
N PRO A 534 23.05 -7.46 16.33
CA PRO A 534 23.41 -8.85 16.11
C PRO A 534 24.80 -8.96 15.45
N ALA A 535 25.62 -9.93 15.87
CA ALA A 535 27.04 -9.99 15.48
C ALA A 535 27.29 -9.95 13.97
N ASP A 536 26.49 -10.69 13.18
CA ASP A 536 26.59 -10.71 11.72
C ASP A 536 26.24 -9.36 11.08
N VAL A 537 25.28 -8.63 11.67
CA VAL A 537 24.90 -7.27 11.25
C VAL A 537 25.95 -6.25 11.68
N ALA A 538 26.46 -6.36 12.90
CA ALA A 538 27.50 -5.49 13.44
C ALA A 538 28.77 -5.54 12.57
N ASP A 539 29.18 -6.74 12.15
CA ASP A 539 30.37 -6.94 11.33
C ASP A 539 30.29 -6.26 9.97
N VAL A 540 29.13 -6.30 9.29
CA VAL A 540 28.95 -5.62 8.00
C VAL A 540 28.72 -4.11 8.16
N MET A 541 28.00 -3.68 9.20
CA MET A 541 27.75 -2.25 9.44
C MET A 541 29.03 -1.50 9.81
N ARG A 542 29.92 -2.10 10.62
CA ARG A 542 31.24 -1.54 10.96
C ARG A 542 32.14 -1.33 9.74
N GLN A 543 31.94 -2.09 8.66
CA GLN A 543 32.73 -1.94 7.44
C GLN A 543 32.34 -0.69 6.63
N VAL A 544 31.11 -0.19 6.79
CA VAL A 544 30.58 0.90 5.95
C VAL A 544 30.30 2.20 6.70
N TYR A 545 29.90 2.14 7.97
CA TYR A 545 29.63 3.32 8.79
C TYR A 545 30.71 3.51 9.86
N ARG A 546 31.07 4.77 10.14
CA ARG A 546 31.98 5.12 11.24
C ARG A 546 31.30 5.02 12.61
N SER A 547 30.03 5.41 12.69
CA SER A 547 29.21 5.37 13.91
C SER A 547 27.83 4.79 13.64
N VAL A 548 27.23 4.18 14.67
CA VAL A 548 25.84 3.72 14.64
C VAL A 548 24.83 4.87 14.51
N ASP A 549 25.24 6.09 14.87
CA ASP A 549 24.41 7.29 14.72
C ASP A 549 24.24 7.72 13.26
N ASP A 550 25.02 7.16 12.34
CA ASP A 550 25.03 7.57 10.93
C ASP A 550 24.32 6.60 9.99
N ILE A 551 23.94 5.43 10.50
CA ILE A 551 23.26 4.36 9.76
C ILE A 551 22.00 4.92 9.08
N ASP A 552 21.93 4.77 7.76
CA ASP A 552 20.75 5.17 7.00
C ASP A 552 19.52 4.39 7.52
N ALA A 553 18.41 5.11 7.72
CA ALA A 553 17.18 4.55 8.29
C ALA A 553 16.74 3.22 7.65
N PHE A 554 16.80 3.13 6.31
CA PHE A 554 16.43 1.92 5.57
C PHE A 554 17.32 0.73 5.95
N SER A 555 18.64 0.90 5.92
CA SER A 555 19.59 -0.18 6.22
C SER A 555 19.52 -0.64 7.67
N GLY A 556 19.36 0.30 8.61
CA GLY A 556 19.18 -0.02 10.02
C GLY A 556 17.90 -0.82 10.28
N ILE A 557 16.77 -0.36 9.72
CA ILE A 557 15.46 -1.00 9.89
C ILE A 557 15.42 -2.41 9.27
N MET A 558 15.94 -2.58 8.06
CA MET A 558 15.93 -3.89 7.38
C MET A 558 16.84 -4.92 8.06
N SER A 559 17.76 -4.46 8.92
CA SER A 559 18.68 -5.32 9.65
C SER A 559 18.21 -5.64 11.08
N GLU A 560 17.02 -5.19 11.49
CA GLU A 560 16.47 -5.53 12.79
C GLU A 560 16.05 -7.01 12.88
N PRO A 561 16.26 -7.67 14.04
CA PRO A 561 15.69 -8.99 14.27
C PRO A 561 14.16 -8.91 14.29
N ARG A 562 13.51 -9.96 13.81
CA ARG A 562 12.05 -10.02 13.72
C ARG A 562 11.39 -10.12 15.09
N THR A 563 10.20 -9.55 15.18
CA THR A 563 9.31 -9.68 16.34
C THR A 563 8.36 -10.86 16.16
N THR A 564 7.13 -10.77 16.68
CA THR A 564 6.07 -11.79 16.45
C THR A 564 5.50 -11.76 15.02
N GLY A 565 5.72 -10.67 14.28
CA GLY A 565 5.43 -10.56 12.86
C GLY A 565 6.64 -10.91 11.98
N LEU A 566 6.63 -10.43 10.74
CA LEU A 566 7.75 -10.57 9.80
C LEU A 566 8.83 -9.50 9.97
N VAL A 567 8.53 -8.41 10.67
CA VAL A 567 9.40 -7.23 10.76
C VAL A 567 9.97 -7.01 12.16
N GLY A 568 11.05 -6.24 12.22
CA GLY A 568 11.61 -5.68 13.45
C GLY A 568 10.72 -4.60 14.09
N GLU A 569 11.12 -4.18 15.28
CA GLU A 569 10.30 -3.32 16.14
C GLU A 569 10.14 -1.89 15.60
N SER A 570 11.21 -1.28 15.06
CA SER A 570 11.12 0.06 14.46
C SER A 570 10.17 0.05 13.26
N LEU A 571 10.24 -0.98 12.42
CA LEU A 571 9.35 -1.11 11.27
C LEU A 571 7.89 -1.37 11.70
N ALA A 572 7.66 -2.26 12.67
CA ALA A 572 6.33 -2.50 13.23
C ALA A 572 5.72 -1.21 13.81
N CYS A 573 6.51 -0.43 14.53
CA CYS A 573 6.12 0.89 15.06
C CYS A 573 5.74 1.86 13.94
N LEU A 574 6.56 2.05 12.90
CA LEU A 574 6.27 2.98 11.81
C LEU A 574 5.04 2.57 11.00
N LEU A 575 4.92 1.29 10.66
CA LEU A 575 3.74 0.76 9.95
C LEU A 575 2.49 0.88 10.83
N GLY A 576 2.58 0.49 12.11
CA GLY A 576 1.47 0.57 13.05
C GLY A 576 0.94 2.00 13.21
N ASN A 577 1.83 2.98 13.37
CA ASN A 577 1.46 4.39 13.43
C ASN A 577 0.78 4.89 12.15
N GLN A 578 1.31 4.55 10.97
CA GLN A 578 0.71 5.00 9.71
C GLN A 578 -0.67 4.36 9.50
N PHE A 579 -0.79 3.03 9.61
CA PHE A 579 -2.07 2.35 9.40
C PHE A 579 -3.10 2.74 10.47
N HIS A 580 -2.67 3.07 11.70
CA HIS A 580 -3.57 3.67 12.69
C HIS A 580 -4.14 5.00 12.18
N ALA A 581 -3.29 5.90 11.69
CA ALA A 581 -3.73 7.18 11.15
C ALA A 581 -4.67 7.01 9.94
N LEU A 582 -4.40 6.03 9.08
CA LEU A 582 -5.25 5.71 7.93
C LEU A 582 -6.60 5.10 8.30
N LYS A 583 -6.69 4.37 9.41
CA LYS A 583 -7.95 3.81 9.92
C LYS A 583 -8.80 4.87 10.62
N PHE A 584 -8.21 5.60 11.57
CA PHE A 584 -8.96 6.49 12.46
C PHE A 584 -9.08 7.92 11.93
N GLY A 585 -8.22 8.34 10.99
CA GLY A 585 -8.30 9.63 10.30
C GLY A 585 -9.09 9.60 8.99
N ASP A 586 -9.69 8.46 8.64
CA ASP A 586 -10.48 8.28 7.42
C ASP A 586 -11.99 8.22 7.73
N ARG A 587 -12.72 9.28 7.35
CA ARG A 587 -14.17 9.39 7.54
C ARG A 587 -14.95 8.24 6.89
N PHE A 588 -14.38 7.66 5.84
CA PHE A 588 -15.00 6.65 4.99
C PHE A 588 -14.39 5.26 5.18
N TYR A 589 -13.62 5.03 6.25
CA TYR A 589 -13.13 3.69 6.59
C TYR A 589 -14.30 2.70 6.64
N TYR A 590 -14.15 1.50 6.08
CA TYR A 590 -15.29 0.62 5.79
C TYR A 590 -16.10 0.18 7.02
N GLU A 591 -15.50 0.22 8.22
CA GLU A 591 -16.19 -0.06 9.48
C GLU A 591 -16.76 1.19 10.16
N THR A 592 -16.79 2.34 9.48
CA THR A 592 -17.39 3.56 10.03
C THR A 592 -18.88 3.35 10.31
N GLU A 593 -19.35 3.89 11.42
CA GLU A 593 -20.77 3.90 11.80
C GLU A 593 -21.52 5.12 11.26
N ARG A 594 -20.79 6.11 10.75
CA ARG A 594 -21.34 7.37 10.27
C ARG A 594 -22.10 7.14 8.97
N MET A 595 -23.39 7.43 8.95
CA MET A 595 -24.21 7.36 7.74
C MET A 595 -24.35 8.75 7.10
N PRO A 596 -24.38 8.85 5.76
CA PRO A 596 -24.43 7.75 4.78
C PRO A 596 -23.07 7.19 4.34
N GLU A 597 -21.95 7.62 4.95
CA GLU A 597 -20.60 7.19 4.58
C GLU A 597 -20.33 5.69 4.82
N GLY A 598 -20.92 5.11 5.86
CA GLY A 598 -20.73 3.73 6.28
C GLY A 598 -21.59 2.71 5.55
N PHE A 599 -21.48 1.46 5.99
CA PHE A 599 -22.28 0.33 5.53
C PHE A 599 -23.25 -0.14 6.62
N THR A 600 -24.39 -0.70 6.25
CA THR A 600 -25.28 -1.38 7.20
C THR A 600 -24.61 -2.63 7.78
N ASN A 601 -25.16 -3.20 8.86
CA ASN A 601 -24.58 -4.40 9.49
C ASN A 601 -24.55 -5.61 8.54
N ASP A 602 -25.55 -5.77 7.69
CA ASP A 602 -25.62 -6.85 6.71
C ASP A 602 -24.59 -6.68 5.59
N GLN A 603 -24.43 -5.45 5.11
CA GLN A 603 -23.42 -5.09 4.11
C GLN A 603 -22.00 -5.30 4.68
N LEU A 604 -21.75 -4.88 5.93
CA LEU A 604 -20.47 -5.08 6.59
C LEU A 604 -20.17 -6.56 6.82
N THR A 605 -21.18 -7.36 7.19
CA THR A 605 -21.06 -8.82 7.31
C THR A 605 -20.65 -9.44 5.97
N ALA A 606 -21.22 -8.97 4.87
CA ALA A 606 -20.86 -9.42 3.54
C ALA A 606 -19.40 -9.08 3.21
N ILE A 607 -18.98 -7.84 3.45
CA ILE A 607 -17.61 -7.38 3.20
C ILE A 607 -16.59 -8.19 4.01
N ARG A 608 -16.85 -8.40 5.31
CA ARG A 608 -15.97 -9.16 6.20
C ARG A 608 -15.88 -10.66 5.89
N SER A 609 -16.69 -11.16 4.96
CA SER A 609 -16.62 -12.55 4.48
C SER A 609 -15.74 -12.73 3.24
N ILE A 610 -15.16 -11.65 2.73
CA ILE A 610 -14.37 -11.63 1.50
C ILE A 610 -12.90 -11.77 1.87
N THR A 611 -12.26 -12.77 1.27
CA THR A 611 -10.81 -12.96 1.36
C THR A 611 -10.17 -12.70 0.00
N LEU A 612 -8.86 -12.49 -0.01
CA LEU A 612 -8.11 -12.38 -1.27
C LEU A 612 -8.28 -13.62 -2.16
N ALA A 613 -8.27 -14.82 -1.55
CA ALA A 613 -8.52 -16.07 -2.27
C ALA A 613 -9.87 -16.05 -3.00
N ARG A 614 -10.92 -15.53 -2.34
CA ARG A 614 -12.26 -15.40 -2.93
C ARG A 614 -12.29 -14.42 -4.09
N VAL A 615 -11.55 -13.31 -4.00
CA VAL A 615 -11.40 -12.35 -5.10
C VAL A 615 -10.73 -13.01 -6.30
N CYS A 616 -9.63 -13.75 -6.09
CA CYS A 616 -8.96 -14.48 -7.17
C CYS A 616 -9.87 -15.54 -7.82
N CYS A 617 -10.78 -16.17 -7.06
CA CYS A 617 -11.74 -17.13 -7.60
C CYS A 617 -12.80 -16.52 -8.54
N GLN A 618 -12.96 -15.19 -8.57
CA GLN A 618 -13.88 -14.53 -9.51
C GLN A 618 -13.30 -14.45 -10.92
N VAL A 619 -12.00 -14.69 -11.08
CA VAL A 619 -11.35 -14.63 -12.39
C VAL A 619 -11.72 -15.85 -13.22
N LYS A 620 -12.32 -15.61 -14.39
CA LYS A 620 -12.63 -16.65 -15.37
C LYS A 620 -11.39 -17.49 -15.71
N GLY A 621 -11.50 -18.80 -15.56
CA GLY A 621 -10.41 -19.76 -15.82
C GLY A 621 -9.51 -20.07 -14.62
N VAL A 622 -9.67 -19.35 -13.50
CA VAL A 622 -9.05 -19.73 -12.22
C VAL A 622 -9.96 -20.77 -11.55
N LEU A 623 -9.57 -22.04 -11.62
CA LEU A 623 -10.37 -23.16 -11.10
C LEU A 623 -10.05 -23.50 -9.64
N GLN A 624 -8.84 -23.17 -9.19
CA GLN A 624 -8.35 -23.49 -7.84
C GLN A 624 -7.41 -22.39 -7.35
N VAL A 625 -7.57 -22.03 -6.08
CA VAL A 625 -6.72 -21.07 -5.36
C VAL A 625 -6.35 -21.62 -4.00
N GLN A 626 -5.26 -21.11 -3.45
CA GLN A 626 -4.90 -21.33 -2.06
C GLN A 626 -5.95 -20.66 -1.14
N GLU A 627 -6.35 -21.34 -0.06
CA GLU A 627 -7.35 -20.81 0.90
C GLU A 627 -6.91 -19.51 1.57
N LYS A 628 -5.63 -19.42 1.98
CA LYS A 628 -5.02 -18.22 2.54
C LYS A 628 -4.10 -17.58 1.51
N GLY A 629 -4.59 -16.60 0.77
CA GLY A 629 -3.95 -16.08 -0.45
C GLY A 629 -2.48 -15.65 -0.31
N PHE A 630 -2.06 -15.29 0.90
CA PHE A 630 -0.68 -14.87 1.21
C PHE A 630 0.24 -15.99 1.72
N LEU A 631 -0.30 -17.14 2.13
CA LEU A 631 0.46 -18.19 2.81
C LEU A 631 0.71 -19.39 1.90
N VAL A 632 1.94 -19.93 1.95
CA VAL A 632 2.27 -21.23 1.35
C VAL A 632 1.85 -22.35 2.30
N PRO A 633 1.29 -23.46 1.80
CA PRO A 633 1.00 -24.66 2.60
C PRO A 633 2.24 -25.20 3.30
N GLY A 634 2.15 -25.48 4.60
CA GLY A 634 3.23 -26.12 5.35
C GLY A 634 3.50 -27.56 4.88
N PRO A 635 4.69 -28.13 5.16
CA PRO A 635 5.13 -29.44 4.66
C PRO A 635 4.24 -30.62 5.09
N LYS A 636 3.39 -30.46 6.11
CA LYS A 636 2.43 -31.47 6.58
C LYS A 636 1.06 -31.44 5.89
N CYS A 637 0.77 -30.42 5.08
CA CYS A 637 -0.46 -30.32 4.31
C CYS A 637 -0.13 -29.95 2.87
N SER A 638 -0.01 -30.95 2.01
CA SER A 638 0.34 -30.79 0.59
C SER A 638 -0.75 -30.14 -0.28
N THR A 639 -1.96 -29.91 0.24
CA THR A 639 -3.12 -29.50 -0.56
C THR A 639 -4.04 -28.54 0.20
N TRP A 640 -3.69 -27.24 0.23
CA TRP A 640 -4.64 -26.18 0.62
C TRP A 640 -5.23 -25.44 -0.61
N SER A 641 -4.91 -25.89 -1.83
CA SER A 641 -5.61 -25.42 -3.03
C SER A 641 -7.04 -25.94 -3.01
N ARG A 642 -8.02 -25.04 -2.90
CA ARG A 642 -9.44 -25.36 -2.93
C ARG A 642 -10.01 -25.04 -4.32
N PRO A 643 -10.97 -25.83 -4.81
CA PRO A 643 -11.74 -25.44 -5.97
C PRO A 643 -12.48 -24.15 -5.68
N CYS A 644 -12.38 -23.21 -6.62
CA CYS A 644 -13.30 -22.09 -6.68
C CYS A 644 -14.70 -22.65 -6.92
N PHE A 645 -15.71 -22.18 -6.19
CA PHE A 645 -17.08 -22.58 -6.46
C PHE A 645 -17.42 -22.22 -7.91
N GLN A 646 -17.62 -23.23 -8.74
CA GLN A 646 -18.14 -23.06 -10.09
C GLN A 646 -19.65 -23.14 -9.98
N GLU A 647 -20.36 -22.07 -10.37
CA GLU A 647 -21.75 -22.27 -10.78
C GLU A 647 -21.75 -23.36 -11.87
N PRO A 648 -22.60 -24.39 -11.77
CA PRO A 648 -22.72 -25.34 -12.85
C PRO A 648 -23.09 -24.59 -14.14
N PRO A 649 -22.42 -24.84 -15.27
CA PRO A 649 -22.69 -24.13 -16.50
C PRO A 649 -24.09 -24.51 -17.00
N GLY A 650 -25.05 -23.60 -16.84
CA GLY A 650 -26.26 -23.59 -17.67
C GLY A 650 -27.53 -24.30 -17.14
N GLU A 651 -27.83 -24.27 -15.84
CA GLU A 651 -29.23 -24.40 -15.42
C GLU A 651 -29.82 -23.03 -15.12
N VAL A 652 -30.55 -22.50 -16.11
CA VAL A 652 -31.66 -21.57 -15.85
C VAL A 652 -32.48 -22.22 -14.73
N LEU A 653 -32.59 -21.56 -13.57
CA LEU A 653 -33.48 -21.97 -12.48
C LEU A 653 -34.91 -22.07 -12.99
N GLN A 654 -35.26 -23.21 -13.57
CA GLN A 654 -36.62 -23.58 -13.87
C GLN A 654 -37.27 -24.02 -12.56
N THR A 655 -38.08 -23.10 -12.02
CA THR A 655 -39.13 -23.32 -11.01
C THR A 655 -38.71 -23.72 -9.59
N PRO A 656 -39.38 -23.16 -8.55
CA PRO A 656 -39.07 -23.46 -7.17
C PRO A 656 -39.72 -24.78 -6.72
N GLY A 657 -38.93 -25.84 -6.67
CA GLY A 657 -39.26 -27.06 -5.94
C GLY A 657 -39.14 -26.84 -4.42
N LYS A 658 -40.20 -27.22 -3.69
CA LYS A 658 -40.33 -27.14 -2.23
C LYS A 658 -39.17 -27.84 -1.50
N LEU A 659 -38.39 -27.09 -0.73
CA LEU A 659 -37.71 -27.64 0.46
C LEU A 659 -38.60 -27.36 1.68
N SER A 660 -39.03 -28.44 2.32
CA SER A 660 -39.87 -28.42 3.53
C SER A 660 -39.10 -27.85 4.72
N GLY A 661 -39.77 -27.02 5.52
CA GLY A 661 -39.22 -26.42 6.72
C GLY A 661 -38.96 -27.47 7.82
N SER A 662 -37.70 -27.57 8.23
CA SER A 662 -37.25 -27.90 9.60
C SER A 662 -35.72 -27.91 9.76
N ASP A 663 -34.93 -27.83 8.67
CA ASP A 663 -33.46 -27.97 8.76
C ASP A 663 -32.64 -26.66 8.70
N ALA A 664 -33.26 -25.48 8.79
CA ALA A 664 -32.56 -24.21 8.55
C ALA A 664 -31.81 -23.61 9.75
N LEU A 665 -31.73 -24.29 10.90
CA LEU A 665 -31.20 -23.70 12.14
C LEU A 665 -30.52 -24.71 13.07
N ALA A 666 -29.65 -25.57 12.53
CA ALA A 666 -28.62 -26.26 13.32
C ALA A 666 -27.68 -27.04 12.40
N ARG A 667 -26.49 -26.50 12.11
CA ARG A 667 -25.23 -27.23 11.81
C ARG A 667 -24.09 -26.23 11.59
N THR A 668 -23.76 -25.47 12.63
CA THR A 668 -22.44 -24.84 12.79
C THR A 668 -21.56 -25.74 13.66
N THR A 669 -21.28 -26.93 13.14
CA THR A 669 -20.14 -27.74 13.54
C THR A 669 -19.52 -28.24 12.24
N PHE A 670 -18.60 -27.46 11.68
CA PHE A 670 -17.74 -27.94 10.61
C PHE A 670 -16.81 -28.99 11.22
N GLY A 671 -17.13 -30.27 11.00
CA GLY A 671 -16.14 -31.34 11.03
C GLY A 671 -15.11 -31.16 9.88
N PRO A 672 -14.08 -32.01 9.79
CA PRO A 672 -12.90 -31.81 8.95
C PRO A 672 -13.13 -32.02 7.43
N GLU A 673 -14.36 -31.84 6.93
CA GLU A 673 -14.68 -31.99 5.51
C GLU A 673 -14.72 -30.61 4.85
N CYS A 674 -13.68 -30.33 4.04
CA CYS A 674 -13.43 -29.03 3.41
C CYS A 674 -14.26 -28.83 2.12
N GLY A 675 -15.25 -27.94 2.15
CA GLY A 675 -16.03 -27.50 0.97
C GLY A 675 -15.35 -26.43 0.08
N PRO A 676 -15.94 -26.10 -1.09
CA PRO A 676 -15.42 -25.13 -2.07
C PRO A 676 -15.41 -23.68 -1.57
N VAL A 677 -14.58 -22.81 -2.16
CA VAL A 677 -14.53 -21.37 -1.83
C VAL A 677 -15.75 -20.66 -2.44
N PRO A 678 -16.66 -20.06 -1.64
CA PRO A 678 -17.92 -19.49 -2.13
C PRO A 678 -17.76 -18.28 -3.06
N ASP A 679 -18.68 -18.05 -3.99
CA ASP A 679 -18.67 -16.93 -4.94
C ASP A 679 -19.06 -15.58 -4.27
N ILE A 680 -18.30 -14.51 -4.52
CA ILE A 680 -18.49 -13.15 -3.98
C ILE A 680 -19.92 -12.61 -4.23
N ARG A 681 -20.56 -12.99 -5.35
CA ARG A 681 -21.92 -12.59 -5.74
C ARG A 681 -22.94 -12.97 -4.66
N PHE A 682 -22.79 -14.13 -4.02
CA PHE A 682 -23.73 -14.60 -3.00
C PHE A 682 -23.65 -13.85 -1.66
N CYS A 683 -22.50 -13.25 -1.33
CA CYS A 683 -22.36 -12.52 -0.06
C CYS A 683 -22.74 -11.05 -0.19
N ILE A 684 -22.29 -10.39 -1.26
CA ILE A 684 -22.49 -8.97 -1.50
C ILE A 684 -23.96 -8.70 -1.85
N LEU A 685 -24.51 -9.37 -2.87
CA LEU A 685 -25.72 -8.90 -3.56
C LEU A 685 -27.03 -9.28 -2.87
N LYS A 686 -27.09 -10.41 -2.17
CA LYS A 686 -28.32 -10.85 -1.47
C LYS A 686 -28.61 -10.05 -0.20
N LYS A 687 -27.63 -9.29 0.30
CA LYS A 687 -27.68 -8.50 1.54
C LYS A 687 -27.53 -6.98 1.33
N LEU A 688 -26.99 -6.55 0.18
CA LEU A 688 -26.94 -5.14 -0.22
C LEU A 688 -28.27 -4.60 -0.77
N SER A 689 -29.24 -5.45 -1.14
CA SER A 689 -30.53 -4.99 -1.68
C SER A 689 -31.53 -4.51 -0.61
N CYS A 690 -31.11 -4.39 0.65
CA CYS A 690 -31.95 -3.96 1.76
C CYS A 690 -31.37 -2.67 2.34
N ASP A 691 -31.63 -1.53 1.70
CA ASP A 691 -31.42 -0.24 2.34
C ASP A 691 -32.54 0.03 3.35
N ALA A 692 -32.15 0.56 4.51
CA ALA A 692 -33.06 1.04 5.54
C ALA A 692 -33.71 2.35 5.06
N GLY A 693 -34.79 2.23 4.29
CA GLY A 693 -35.51 3.36 3.73
C GLY A 693 -36.69 2.96 2.84
N ASP A 694 -36.64 1.76 2.26
CA ASP A 694 -37.76 1.22 1.50
C ASP A 694 -38.80 0.63 2.46
N VAL A 695 -39.59 1.52 3.06
CA VAL A 695 -40.93 1.15 3.51
C VAL A 695 -41.71 0.78 2.25
N LEU A 696 -41.83 -0.51 1.99
CA LEU A 696 -42.87 -1.05 1.13
C LEU A 696 -44.22 -0.65 1.76
N VAL A 697 -44.72 0.53 1.40
CA VAL A 697 -46.09 0.96 1.70
C VAL A 697 -46.99 0.09 0.84
N LEU A 698 -47.27 -1.11 1.33
CA LEU A 698 -48.45 -1.84 0.91
C LEU A 698 -49.63 -1.12 1.54
N ASN A 699 -50.35 -0.35 0.72
CA ASN A 699 -51.65 0.19 1.05
C ASN A 699 -52.54 -0.96 1.57
N GLY A 700 -52.91 -0.89 2.85
CA GLY A 700 -54.03 -1.63 3.43
C GLY A 700 -53.65 -2.79 4.35
N GLY A 701 -53.84 -2.57 5.66
CA GLY A 701 -54.43 -3.56 6.54
C GLY A 701 -53.48 -4.56 7.22
N LEU A 702 -53.53 -4.54 8.54
CA LEU A 702 -52.92 -5.49 9.47
C LEU A 702 -53.03 -6.98 9.05
N SER A 703 -51.92 -7.69 9.28
CA SER A 703 -51.79 -9.11 9.65
C SER A 703 -51.89 -10.22 8.58
N SER A 704 -50.87 -11.08 8.65
CA SER A 704 -50.72 -12.44 8.10
C SER A 704 -50.33 -12.60 6.62
N CYS A 705 -49.09 -13.07 6.40
CA CYS A 705 -48.64 -13.59 5.11
C CYS A 705 -49.46 -14.81 4.70
N ARG A 706 -50.37 -14.66 3.72
CA ARG A 706 -50.87 -15.78 2.91
C ARG A 706 -50.20 -15.77 1.54
N LYS A 707 -49.66 -16.94 1.16
CA LYS A 707 -49.06 -17.25 -0.14
C LYS A 707 -50.04 -16.97 -1.28
N LEU A 708 -49.62 -16.17 -2.25
CA LEU A 708 -50.21 -16.14 -3.60
C LEU A 708 -49.50 -17.17 -4.47
N VAL A 709 -50.27 -18.11 -5.03
CA VAL A 709 -49.82 -19.12 -5.98
C VAL A 709 -50.24 -18.67 -7.37
N TRP A 710 -49.27 -18.45 -8.25
CA TRP A 710 -49.51 -18.14 -9.66
C TRP A 710 -49.84 -19.43 -10.42
N ARG A 711 -51.03 -19.53 -11.02
CA ARG A 711 -51.37 -20.53 -12.04
C ARG A 711 -51.20 -19.87 -13.40
N GLY A 712 -50.35 -20.46 -14.25
CA GLY A 712 -50.03 -19.96 -15.58
C GLY A 712 -51.17 -20.12 -16.59
N GLY A 713 -51.01 -19.40 -17.71
CA GLY A 713 -51.70 -19.68 -18.98
C GLY A 713 -52.24 -18.45 -19.73
N GLN A 714 -51.37 -17.86 -20.56
CA GLN A 714 -51.61 -17.07 -21.80
C GLN A 714 -52.49 -15.80 -21.81
N PRO A 715 -52.20 -14.86 -22.75
CA PRO A 715 -50.92 -14.24 -23.10
C PRO A 715 -50.57 -13.07 -22.16
#